data_AF-A0A1B2YMH2-F1
#
_entry.id   AF-A0A1B2YMH2-F1
#
_cell.length_a   1.000
_cell.length_b   1.000
_cell.length_c   1.000
_cell.angle_alpha   90.00
_cell.angle_beta   90.00
_cell.angle_gamma   90.00
#
_symmetry.space_group_name_H-M   'P 1'
#
loop_
_entity.id
_entity.type
_entity.pdbx_description
1 polymer ?
#
loop_
_entity_poly.entity_id
_entity_poly.type
_entity_poly.pdbx_seq_one_letter_code
_entity_poly.pdbx_strand_id
1 'polypeptide(L)'
;MRVFFNGLIFTEKYCLPEEHQNKATFTYTNHTIKMKKLKQLKKWFYKILAKVTPGKTSTRGAAIALLVVSAILFTIAAITSVTKSKDPWFLLFFAVFVIIIVLSAYFFLWILKKYNRMPKILKLALLIAIPLLFVALAFEGIYVFFAFCIISLIGGVIALFTTNVFSSLSKVKKGIALLCLLVGIIGLISVINGLLPRGFDIKPVLNAAALHKSTVQKIEAPSPAARGDYTVKKITYGSGKDKHRPEFGEDVTLTTNAVNGVSFLDNWEGLSGWYREHFWGFDDKELPLNGYVWYPEGEGPFPLALIVHGNHLMSDFSDVGYEYLGELLASRGIITVSVDQNFLNGSWADITGGLDEENDARGWMLLEHLRVWHEWNKTEDHPFYHKIDTTSVALMGHSRGGEAVGHAAFMNTLPYYADDASIPLDYNFNIKSIVAIAPVDGQYKPGNAPNELKDVSYLTIHGSQDGDVTSFAGSKQYERITFSDSTSHFKSAVYIQGANHGQFNTSWGENDTSDASTYFLNNKQLLSGEEQREIARVYISAFLETTLTEKISYKPLFLDARTGADWLPETIYLSQYEDSSFAPLATYDEDFNVITGTKDSTTIKSANVTVWREQEISLKWGEKGSRAGYVGWHYKDIEEGDPIPDSLVATYEYTFKPEPLDSTMALTFTLSESTENTNPKSSGKWKDNEDEDDLES
;
A
#
# COMPACT_ATOMS: atom_id res chain seq x y z
N MET A 1 -16.75 -8.24 22.15
CA MET A 1 -16.89 -8.12 23.62
C MET A 1 -17.01 -9.52 24.24
N ARG A 2 -16.24 -9.78 25.30
CA ARG A 2 -15.86 -11.08 25.88
C ARG A 2 -16.96 -12.13 26.13
N VAL A 3 -16.49 -13.39 26.13
CA VAL A 3 -16.98 -14.61 26.83
C VAL A 3 -17.83 -15.59 26.01
N PHE A 4 -17.20 -16.68 25.53
CA PHE A 4 -17.83 -18.01 25.49
C PHE A 4 -16.75 -19.11 25.60
N PHE A 5 -16.43 -19.53 26.83
CA PHE A 5 -15.66 -20.75 27.07
C PHE A 5 -16.59 -21.94 27.35
N ASN A 6 -16.34 -22.97 26.55
CA ASN A 6 -16.84 -24.33 26.49
C ASN A 6 -17.38 -24.98 27.78
N GLY A 7 -18.42 -25.79 27.58
CA GLY A 7 -18.75 -26.89 28.47
C GLY A 7 -18.60 -28.22 27.74
N LEU A 8 -17.74 -29.11 28.25
CA LEU A 8 -17.79 -30.55 27.98
C LEU A 8 -18.04 -31.34 29.27
N ILE A 9 -18.91 -32.32 29.12
CA ILE A 9 -19.31 -33.35 30.08
C ILE A 9 -19.41 -34.58 29.18
N PHE A 10 -18.69 -35.66 29.49
CA PHE A 10 -19.29 -36.93 29.93
C PHE A 10 -18.22 -37.98 30.25
N THR A 11 -18.31 -38.53 31.45
CA THR A 11 -17.63 -39.71 32.01
C THR A 11 -18.53 -40.95 31.76
N GLU A 12 -17.97 -42.02 31.19
CA GLU A 12 -17.56 -43.30 31.82
C GLU A 12 -18.66 -44.32 32.20
N LYS A 13 -18.32 -45.60 31.99
CA LYS A 13 -18.69 -46.71 32.87
C LYS A 13 -17.50 -47.67 33.07
N TYR A 14 -17.08 -47.80 34.34
CA TYR A 14 -16.63 -48.97 35.15
C TYR A 14 -15.69 -50.05 34.53
N CYS A 15 -14.65 -50.57 35.22
CA CYS A 15 -14.65 -51.32 36.50
C CYS A 15 -13.22 -51.53 37.13
N LEU A 16 -13.13 -51.41 38.48
CA LEU A 16 -12.33 -52.18 39.51
C LEU A 16 -10.77 -52.18 39.51
N PRO A 17 -10.04 -52.55 40.61
CA PRO A 17 -10.29 -52.54 42.08
C PRO A 17 -9.10 -51.96 42.93
N GLU A 18 -9.18 -52.17 44.24
CA GLU A 18 -8.48 -51.54 45.39
C GLU A 18 -6.97 -51.82 45.56
N GLU A 19 -6.18 -50.74 45.71
CA GLU A 19 -5.15 -50.58 46.76
C GLU A 19 -4.58 -49.15 46.67
N HIS A 20 -4.86 -48.27 47.65
CA HIS A 20 -4.16 -47.02 48.01
C HIS A 20 -5.09 -46.06 48.80
N GLN A 21 -5.40 -46.36 50.07
CA GLN A 21 -6.42 -45.61 50.82
C GLN A 21 -5.94 -44.47 51.74
N ASN A 22 -4.64 -44.20 51.95
CA ASN A 22 -4.22 -43.18 52.95
C ASN A 22 -3.40 -41.95 52.47
N LYS A 23 -2.97 -41.88 51.20
CA LYS A 23 -2.42 -40.64 50.60
C LYS A 23 -3.38 -39.96 49.61
N ALA A 24 -4.39 -40.68 49.12
CA ALA A 24 -5.43 -40.10 48.27
C ALA A 24 -6.36 -39.17 49.05
N THR A 25 -6.57 -39.41 50.35
CA THR A 25 -7.60 -38.76 51.16
C THR A 25 -7.35 -37.27 51.39
N PHE A 26 -6.10 -36.83 51.53
CA PHE A 26 -5.73 -35.42 51.77
C PHE A 26 -5.73 -34.57 50.47
N THR A 27 -5.30 -35.14 49.35
CA THR A 27 -5.34 -34.50 48.03
C THR A 27 -6.75 -34.49 47.46
N TYR A 28 -7.54 -35.56 47.68
CA TYR A 28 -8.97 -35.57 47.35
C TYR A 28 -9.73 -34.52 48.15
N THR A 29 -9.52 -34.41 49.47
CA THR A 29 -10.27 -33.42 50.27
C THR A 29 -9.98 -31.99 49.80
N ASN A 30 -8.73 -31.61 49.54
CA ASN A 30 -8.41 -30.27 49.04
C ASN A 30 -8.92 -30.01 47.61
N HIS A 31 -8.86 -31.00 46.72
CA HIS A 31 -9.40 -30.86 45.36
C HIS A 31 -10.94 -30.83 45.35
N THR A 32 -11.59 -31.57 46.24
CA THR A 32 -13.04 -31.60 46.44
C THR A 32 -13.54 -30.32 47.09
N ILE A 33 -12.75 -29.71 48.00
CA ILE A 33 -13.04 -28.40 48.61
C ILE A 33 -12.88 -27.28 47.57
N LYS A 34 -11.81 -27.27 46.76
CA LYS A 34 -11.66 -26.31 45.64
C LYS A 34 -12.79 -26.45 44.60
N MET A 35 -13.18 -27.67 44.23
CA MET A 35 -14.31 -27.89 43.32
C MET A 35 -15.66 -27.53 43.95
N LYS A 36 -15.87 -27.74 45.26
CA LYS A 36 -17.07 -27.29 45.97
C LYS A 36 -17.15 -25.77 46.02
N LYS A 37 -16.05 -25.07 46.30
CA LYS A 37 -15.98 -23.60 46.27
C LYS A 37 -16.24 -23.05 44.87
N LEU A 38 -15.65 -23.65 43.81
CA LEU A 38 -15.92 -23.24 42.43
C LEU A 38 -17.38 -23.48 42.02
N LYS A 39 -17.98 -24.62 42.44
CA LYS A 39 -19.41 -24.92 42.22
C LYS A 39 -20.32 -23.99 43.02
N GLN A 40 -19.93 -23.59 44.23
CA GLN A 40 -20.66 -22.61 45.04
C GLN A 40 -20.57 -21.22 44.43
N LEU A 41 -19.40 -20.79 43.95
CA LEU A 41 -19.20 -19.51 43.27
C LEU A 41 -20.02 -19.45 41.97
N LYS A 42 -19.99 -20.53 41.17
CA LYS A 42 -20.80 -20.66 39.95
C LYS A 42 -22.29 -20.65 40.27
N LYS A 43 -22.75 -21.36 41.31
CA LYS A 43 -24.15 -21.33 41.76
C LYS A 43 -24.54 -19.94 42.27
N TRP A 44 -23.68 -19.26 43.00
CA TRP A 44 -23.91 -17.90 43.50
C TRP A 44 -24.02 -16.91 42.34
N PHE A 45 -23.11 -16.99 41.36
CA PHE A 45 -23.14 -16.16 40.15
C PHE A 45 -24.41 -16.41 39.33
N TYR A 46 -24.81 -17.67 39.09
CA TYR A 46 -26.08 -17.97 38.42
C TYR A 46 -27.30 -17.52 39.23
N LYS A 47 -27.22 -17.53 40.56
CA LYS A 47 -28.32 -17.07 41.44
C LYS A 47 -28.47 -15.55 41.39
N ILE A 48 -27.37 -14.81 41.29
CA ILE A 48 -27.38 -13.36 41.06
C ILE A 48 -27.86 -13.05 39.64
N LEU A 49 -27.30 -13.72 38.64
CA LEU A 49 -27.70 -13.53 37.25
C LEU A 49 -29.19 -13.84 37.08
N ALA A 50 -29.71 -14.91 37.67
CA ALA A 50 -31.14 -15.26 37.62
C ALA A 50 -32.05 -14.22 38.28
N LYS A 51 -31.56 -13.44 39.26
CA LYS A 51 -32.32 -12.33 39.85
C LYS A 51 -32.45 -11.13 38.91
N VAL A 52 -31.50 -10.95 37.99
CA VAL A 52 -31.49 -9.85 37.01
C VAL A 52 -31.79 -10.30 35.58
N THR A 53 -31.93 -11.61 35.34
CA THR A 53 -32.25 -12.15 34.02
C THR A 53 -33.72 -11.84 33.73
N PRO A 54 -34.03 -11.11 32.65
CA PRO A 54 -35.41 -10.77 32.34
C PRO A 54 -36.25 -12.05 32.15
N GLY A 55 -37.46 -12.06 32.71
CA GLY A 55 -38.39 -13.17 32.55
C GLY A 55 -38.81 -13.35 31.09
N LYS A 56 -39.34 -14.53 30.73
CA LYS A 56 -39.77 -14.85 29.36
C LYS A 56 -40.74 -13.82 28.75
N THR A 57 -41.60 -13.23 29.58
CA THR A 57 -42.53 -12.17 29.15
C THR A 57 -41.79 -10.88 28.80
N SER A 58 -40.77 -10.50 29.59
CA SER A 58 -39.95 -9.31 29.35
C SER A 58 -39.05 -9.47 28.14
N THR A 59 -38.40 -10.64 27.95
CA THR A 59 -37.59 -10.90 26.76
C THR A 59 -38.43 -10.98 25.49
N ARG A 60 -39.63 -11.57 25.54
CA ARG A 60 -40.57 -11.59 24.41
C ARG A 60 -41.10 -10.19 24.10
N GLY A 61 -41.44 -9.40 25.13
CA GLY A 61 -41.84 -8.01 24.97
C GLY A 61 -40.74 -7.16 24.33
N ALA A 62 -39.49 -7.30 24.80
CA ALA A 62 -38.33 -6.62 24.24
C ALA A 62 -38.06 -7.03 22.79
N ALA A 63 -38.14 -8.33 22.46
CA ALA A 63 -37.94 -8.81 21.09
C ALA A 63 -39.02 -8.29 20.13
N ILE A 64 -40.30 -8.30 20.55
CA ILE A 64 -41.39 -7.73 19.77
C ILE A 64 -41.21 -6.23 19.58
N ALA A 65 -40.90 -5.49 20.66
CA ALA A 65 -40.67 -4.04 20.59
C ALA A 65 -39.50 -3.70 19.67
N LEU A 66 -38.38 -4.44 19.77
CA LEU A 66 -37.21 -4.25 18.90
C LEU A 66 -37.59 -4.46 17.43
N LEU A 67 -38.25 -5.58 17.10
CA LEU A 67 -38.65 -5.87 15.72
C LEU A 67 -39.65 -4.86 15.16
N VAL A 68 -40.65 -4.47 15.96
CA VAL A 68 -41.69 -3.52 15.54
C VAL A 68 -41.10 -2.12 15.36
N VAL A 69 -40.34 -1.62 16.33
CA VAL A 69 -39.72 -0.29 16.25
C VAL A 69 -38.70 -0.23 15.11
N SER A 70 -37.84 -1.24 14.97
CA SER A 70 -36.89 -1.30 13.84
C SER A 70 -37.60 -1.37 12.49
N ALA A 71 -38.69 -2.13 12.37
CA ALA A 71 -39.49 -2.17 11.14
C ALA A 71 -40.10 -0.81 10.82
N ILE A 72 -40.68 -0.13 11.80
CA ILE A 72 -41.26 1.21 11.62
C ILE A 72 -40.19 2.22 11.19
N LEU A 73 -39.05 2.28 11.89
CA LEU A 73 -37.95 3.20 11.56
C LEU A 73 -37.41 2.93 10.16
N PHE A 74 -37.25 1.65 9.80
CA PHE A 74 -36.80 1.26 8.47
C PHE A 74 -37.82 1.61 7.39
N THR A 75 -39.12 1.41 7.61
CA THR A 75 -40.17 1.80 6.67
C THR A 75 -40.21 3.32 6.48
N ILE A 76 -40.07 4.11 7.55
CA ILE A 76 -40.00 5.58 7.46
C ILE A 76 -38.77 5.99 6.64
N ALA A 77 -37.60 5.39 6.90
CA ALA A 77 -36.39 5.64 6.14
C ALA A 77 -36.56 5.28 4.66
N ALA A 78 -37.14 4.12 4.35
CA ALA A 78 -37.41 3.67 2.99
C ALA A 78 -38.36 4.62 2.24
N ILE A 79 -39.48 5.02 2.86
CA ILE A 79 -40.44 5.99 2.27
C ILE A 79 -39.77 7.35 2.06
N THR A 80 -38.96 7.81 3.03
CA THR A 80 -38.23 9.08 2.92
C THR A 80 -37.23 9.06 1.78
N SER A 81 -36.51 7.95 1.61
CA SER A 81 -35.56 7.78 0.50
C SER A 81 -36.28 7.76 -0.85
N VAL A 82 -37.38 7.01 -0.98
CA VAL A 82 -38.18 6.93 -2.22
C VAL A 82 -38.79 8.28 -2.61
N THR A 83 -39.30 9.02 -1.62
CA THR A 83 -39.88 10.35 -1.86
C THR A 83 -38.84 11.39 -2.23
N LYS A 84 -37.62 11.32 -1.66
CA LYS A 84 -36.50 12.20 -2.02
C LYS A 84 -35.91 11.87 -3.40
N SER A 85 -35.72 10.59 -3.71
CA SER A 85 -35.14 10.16 -4.98
C SER A 85 -36.12 10.23 -6.16
N LYS A 86 -37.43 10.25 -5.88
CA LYS A 86 -38.52 10.12 -6.87
C LYS A 86 -38.42 8.85 -7.74
N ASP A 87 -37.72 7.84 -7.25
CA ASP A 87 -37.46 6.59 -7.96
C ASP A 87 -38.18 5.41 -7.25
N PRO A 88 -39.17 4.78 -7.91
CA PRO A 88 -39.93 3.67 -7.32
C PRO A 88 -39.09 2.39 -7.13
N TRP A 89 -37.95 2.23 -7.81
CA TRP A 89 -37.08 1.05 -7.67
C TRP A 89 -36.47 0.91 -6.27
N PHE A 90 -36.34 2.03 -5.53
CA PHE A 90 -35.91 2.00 -4.14
C PHE A 90 -36.86 1.18 -3.25
N LEU A 91 -38.17 1.15 -3.54
CA LEU A 91 -39.11 0.31 -2.78
C LEU A 91 -38.81 -1.18 -2.95
N LEU A 92 -38.54 -1.61 -4.19
CA LEU A 92 -38.17 -2.99 -4.49
C LEU A 92 -36.84 -3.34 -3.84
N PHE A 93 -35.84 -2.45 -3.93
CA PHE A 93 -34.54 -2.62 -3.27
C PHE A 93 -34.71 -2.84 -1.76
N PHE A 94 -35.46 -1.97 -1.05
CA PHE A 94 -35.67 -2.13 0.39
C PHE A 94 -36.48 -3.39 0.74
N ALA A 95 -37.44 -3.78 -0.09
CA ALA A 95 -38.20 -5.02 0.12
C ALA A 95 -37.30 -6.27 -0.01
N VAL A 96 -36.48 -6.33 -1.06
CA VAL A 96 -35.48 -7.40 -1.27
C VAL A 96 -34.48 -7.41 -0.12
N PHE A 97 -34.01 -6.24 0.31
CA PHE A 97 -33.07 -6.10 1.41
C PHE A 97 -33.61 -6.67 2.74
N VAL A 98 -34.88 -6.41 3.07
CA VAL A 98 -35.53 -7.00 4.26
C VAL A 98 -35.61 -8.52 4.15
N ILE A 99 -35.95 -9.06 2.97
CA ILE A 99 -35.99 -10.50 2.73
C ILE A 99 -34.61 -11.11 2.95
N ILE A 100 -33.55 -10.50 2.41
CA ILE A 100 -32.17 -10.96 2.58
C ILE A 100 -31.78 -10.97 4.06
N ILE A 101 -32.08 -9.92 4.82
CA ILE A 101 -31.77 -9.85 6.27
C ILE A 101 -32.49 -10.95 7.04
N VAL A 102 -33.78 -11.17 6.78
CA VAL A 102 -34.57 -12.19 7.45
C VAL A 102 -34.04 -13.59 7.12
N LEU A 103 -33.77 -13.87 5.85
CA LEU A 103 -33.18 -15.14 5.43
C LEU A 103 -31.80 -15.36 6.05
N SER A 104 -30.98 -14.32 6.12
CA SER A 104 -29.65 -14.35 6.75
C SER A 104 -29.75 -14.64 8.25
N ALA A 105 -30.72 -14.04 8.94
CA ALA A 105 -30.97 -14.32 10.36
C ALA A 105 -31.40 -15.78 10.58
N TYR A 106 -32.32 -16.31 9.76
CA TYR A 106 -32.71 -17.72 9.84
C TYR A 106 -31.56 -18.67 9.50
N PHE A 107 -30.75 -18.33 8.50
CA PHE A 107 -29.56 -19.09 8.13
C PHE A 107 -28.54 -19.11 9.28
N PHE A 108 -28.27 -17.97 9.91
CA PHE A 108 -27.39 -17.87 11.06
C PHE A 108 -27.92 -18.67 12.27
N LEU A 109 -29.22 -18.58 12.56
CA LEU A 109 -29.86 -19.40 13.59
C LEU A 109 -29.79 -20.89 13.27
N TRP A 110 -29.89 -21.27 12.00
CA TRP A 110 -29.71 -22.65 11.55
C TRP A 110 -28.27 -23.12 11.75
N ILE A 111 -27.26 -22.30 11.42
CA ILE A 111 -25.85 -22.56 11.71
C ILE A 111 -25.64 -22.75 13.21
N LEU A 112 -26.14 -21.84 14.05
CA LEU A 112 -26.03 -21.94 15.51
C LEU A 112 -26.70 -23.21 16.06
N LYS A 113 -27.86 -23.59 15.50
CA LYS A 113 -28.55 -24.84 15.88
C LYS A 113 -27.74 -26.07 15.49
N LYS A 114 -27.10 -26.07 14.31
CA LYS A 114 -26.20 -27.13 13.87
C LYS A 114 -24.96 -27.19 14.74
N TYR A 115 -24.31 -26.05 14.96
CA TYR A 115 -23.19 -25.89 15.87
C TYR A 115 -23.51 -26.46 17.25
N ASN A 116 -24.66 -26.09 17.85
CA ASN A 116 -25.08 -26.60 19.15
C ASN A 116 -25.27 -28.12 19.22
N ARG A 117 -25.55 -28.78 18.09
CA ARG A 117 -25.65 -30.24 18.00
C ARG A 117 -24.31 -30.95 17.78
N MET A 118 -23.23 -30.21 17.50
CA MET A 118 -21.92 -30.80 17.23
C MET A 118 -21.31 -31.45 18.49
N PRO A 119 -20.52 -32.53 18.30
CA PRO A 119 -19.68 -33.07 19.33
C PRO A 119 -18.83 -31.98 19.95
N LYS A 120 -18.73 -32.11 21.25
CA LYS A 120 -18.36 -31.05 22.13
C LYS A 120 -16.83 -30.82 21.99
N ILE A 121 -16.06 -31.89 21.70
CA ILE A 121 -14.64 -31.84 21.32
C ILE A 121 -14.41 -31.13 19.98
N LEU A 122 -15.29 -31.35 19.00
CA LEU A 122 -15.20 -30.70 17.68
C LEU A 122 -15.50 -29.21 17.77
N LYS A 123 -16.43 -28.79 18.64
CA LYS A 123 -16.64 -27.35 18.94
C LYS A 123 -15.39 -26.69 19.50
N LEU A 124 -14.74 -27.35 20.47
CA LEU A 124 -13.49 -26.85 21.04
C LEU A 124 -12.39 -26.76 19.98
N ALA A 125 -12.24 -27.80 19.15
CA ALA A 125 -11.28 -27.79 18.06
C ALA A 125 -11.55 -26.66 17.06
N LEU A 126 -12.80 -26.43 16.66
CA LEU A 126 -13.17 -25.33 15.77
C LEU A 126 -12.85 -23.95 16.36
N LEU A 127 -13.17 -23.74 17.63
CA LEU A 127 -12.92 -22.46 18.31
C LEU A 127 -11.42 -22.15 18.47
N ILE A 128 -10.56 -23.17 18.43
CA ILE A 128 -9.10 -23.01 18.49
C ILE A 128 -8.50 -22.92 17.08
N ALA A 129 -8.88 -23.84 16.20
CA ALA A 129 -8.26 -23.98 14.89
C ALA A 129 -8.61 -22.83 13.94
N ILE A 130 -9.85 -22.33 13.95
CA ILE A 130 -10.26 -21.26 13.03
C ILE A 130 -9.40 -20.00 13.25
N PRO A 131 -9.26 -19.44 14.46
CA PRO A 131 -8.39 -18.27 14.67
C PRO A 131 -6.92 -18.53 14.30
N LEU A 132 -6.39 -19.71 14.61
CA LEU A 132 -5.00 -20.05 14.29
C LEU A 132 -4.77 -20.13 12.76
N LEU A 133 -5.70 -20.76 12.04
CA LEU A 133 -5.65 -20.82 10.58
C LEU A 133 -5.86 -19.45 9.95
N PHE A 134 -6.71 -18.61 10.54
CA PHE A 134 -6.95 -17.25 10.07
C PHE A 134 -5.67 -16.42 10.11
N VAL A 135 -4.90 -16.50 11.19
CA VAL A 135 -3.60 -15.83 11.29
C VAL A 135 -2.58 -16.45 10.32
N ALA A 136 -2.50 -17.79 10.26
CA ALA A 136 -1.51 -18.47 9.42
C ALA A 136 -1.75 -18.32 7.91
N LEU A 137 -2.98 -18.02 7.49
CA LEU A 137 -3.37 -17.86 6.08
C LEU A 137 -3.79 -16.43 5.78
N ALA A 138 -3.08 -15.46 6.38
CA ALA A 138 -3.21 -14.03 6.05
C ALA A 138 -4.64 -13.48 6.08
N PHE A 139 -5.48 -13.98 7.00
CA PHE A 139 -6.88 -13.56 7.16
C PHE A 139 -7.77 -13.85 5.94
N GLU A 140 -7.31 -14.69 5.01
CA GLU A 140 -8.02 -15.07 3.80
C GLU A 140 -9.03 -16.19 4.08
N GLY A 141 -10.27 -15.80 4.37
CA GLY A 141 -11.32 -16.70 4.85
C GLY A 141 -11.62 -17.88 3.92
N ILE A 142 -11.41 -17.72 2.60
CA ILE A 142 -11.61 -18.81 1.64
C ILE A 142 -10.57 -19.92 1.81
N TYR A 143 -9.29 -19.59 2.01
CA TYR A 143 -8.24 -20.58 2.26
C TYR A 143 -8.40 -21.24 3.61
N VAL A 144 -8.83 -20.49 4.64
CA VAL A 144 -9.16 -21.04 5.96
C VAL A 144 -10.28 -22.08 5.86
N PHE A 145 -11.32 -21.80 5.07
CA PHE A 145 -12.42 -22.74 4.83
C PHE A 145 -11.92 -24.02 4.14
N PHE A 146 -11.11 -23.91 3.09
CA PHE A 146 -10.57 -25.07 2.39
C PHE A 146 -9.59 -25.87 3.24
N ALA A 147 -8.68 -25.21 3.96
CA ALA A 147 -7.77 -25.85 4.91
C ALA A 147 -8.55 -26.62 5.97
N PHE A 148 -9.59 -26.01 6.55
CA PHE A 148 -10.47 -26.68 7.50
C PHE A 148 -11.13 -27.93 6.90
N CYS A 149 -11.67 -27.84 5.68
CA CYS A 149 -12.32 -28.96 5.01
C CYS A 149 -11.33 -30.10 4.75
N ILE A 150 -10.16 -29.80 4.18
CA ILE A 150 -9.11 -30.77 3.85
C ILE A 150 -8.63 -31.49 5.12
N ILE A 151 -8.26 -30.72 6.16
CA ILE A 151 -7.76 -31.27 7.43
C ILE A 151 -8.84 -32.16 8.09
N SER A 152 -10.10 -31.71 8.06
CA SER A 152 -11.21 -32.47 8.66
C SER A 152 -11.52 -33.77 7.90
N LEU A 153 -11.49 -33.75 6.57
CA LEU A 153 -11.72 -34.92 5.73
C LEU A 153 -10.63 -35.97 5.94
N ILE A 154 -9.36 -35.56 5.90
CA ILE A 154 -8.21 -36.46 6.11
C ILE A 154 -8.23 -37.00 7.54
N GLY A 155 -8.32 -36.13 8.54
CA GLY A 155 -8.32 -36.51 9.96
C GLY A 155 -9.48 -37.44 10.31
N GLY A 156 -10.67 -37.20 9.75
CA GLY A 156 -11.83 -38.07 9.93
C GLY A 156 -11.60 -39.49 9.40
N VAL A 157 -10.94 -39.64 8.24
CA VAL A 157 -10.66 -40.96 7.67
C VAL A 157 -9.50 -41.66 8.38
N ILE A 158 -8.43 -40.93 8.75
CA ILE A 158 -7.34 -41.47 9.58
C ILE A 158 -7.89 -42.02 10.90
N ALA A 159 -8.85 -41.32 11.52
CA ALA A 159 -9.51 -41.80 12.73
C ALA A 159 -10.24 -43.15 12.51
N LEU A 160 -10.88 -43.35 11.35
CA LEU A 160 -11.56 -44.62 11.03
C LEU A 160 -10.58 -45.81 10.90
N PHE A 161 -9.37 -45.57 10.39
CA PHE A 161 -8.32 -46.58 10.29
C PHE A 161 -7.67 -46.87 11.65
N THR A 162 -7.25 -45.83 12.36
CA THR A 162 -6.56 -45.95 13.66
C THR A 162 -7.44 -46.55 14.77
N THR A 163 -8.76 -46.41 14.67
CA THR A 163 -9.72 -47.02 15.60
C THR A 163 -10.26 -48.37 15.14
N ASN A 164 -9.76 -48.93 14.03
CA ASN A 164 -10.22 -50.17 13.40
C ASN A 164 -11.72 -50.21 13.02
N VAL A 165 -12.41 -49.06 13.02
CA VAL A 165 -13.84 -48.96 12.69
C VAL A 165 -14.08 -49.15 11.19
N PHE A 166 -13.11 -48.82 10.34
CA PHE A 166 -13.24 -48.90 8.88
C PHE A 166 -13.70 -50.28 8.40
N SER A 167 -13.18 -51.37 8.98
CA SER A 167 -13.52 -52.75 8.60
C SER A 167 -15.01 -53.07 8.77
N SER A 168 -15.64 -52.46 9.79
CA SER A 168 -17.05 -52.66 10.17
C SER A 168 -18.06 -51.83 9.34
N LEU A 169 -17.59 -50.91 8.51
CA LEU A 169 -18.45 -50.04 7.70
C LEU A 169 -19.09 -50.79 6.51
N SER A 170 -20.29 -50.35 6.11
CA SER A 170 -20.93 -50.83 4.88
C SER A 170 -20.12 -50.45 3.64
N LYS A 171 -20.30 -51.18 2.52
CA LYS A 171 -19.58 -50.92 1.26
C LYS A 171 -19.71 -49.45 0.80
N VAL A 172 -20.91 -48.87 0.93
CA VAL A 172 -21.17 -47.46 0.59
C VAL A 172 -20.37 -46.50 1.49
N LYS A 173 -20.38 -46.73 2.81
CA LYS A 173 -19.64 -45.88 3.76
C LYS A 173 -18.13 -45.98 3.58
N LYS A 174 -17.61 -47.16 3.23
CA LYS A 174 -16.21 -47.36 2.84
C LYS A 174 -15.88 -46.56 1.59
N GLY A 175 -16.74 -46.63 0.56
CA GLY A 175 -16.59 -45.83 -0.66
C GLY A 175 -16.56 -44.33 -0.39
N ILE A 176 -17.48 -43.83 0.44
CA ILE A 176 -17.50 -42.41 0.85
C ILE A 176 -16.23 -42.03 1.61
N ALA A 177 -15.79 -42.84 2.58
CA ALA A 177 -14.57 -42.56 3.34
C ALA A 177 -13.32 -42.52 2.46
N LEU A 178 -13.20 -43.45 1.50
CA LEU A 178 -12.10 -43.44 0.52
C LEU A 178 -12.18 -42.24 -0.42
N LEU A 179 -13.39 -41.84 -0.85
CA LEU A 179 -13.58 -40.62 -1.64
C LEU A 179 -13.20 -39.36 -0.85
N CYS A 180 -13.60 -39.25 0.41
CA CYS A 180 -13.20 -38.15 1.29
C CYS A 180 -11.69 -38.07 1.48
N LEU A 181 -11.02 -39.21 1.64
CA LEU A 181 -9.56 -39.28 1.72
C LEU A 181 -8.91 -38.86 0.40
N LEU A 182 -9.43 -39.35 -0.74
CA LEU A 182 -8.93 -38.98 -2.06
C LEU A 182 -9.08 -37.46 -2.30
N VAL A 183 -10.25 -36.90 -2.05
CA VAL A 183 -10.51 -35.45 -2.17
C VAL A 183 -9.62 -34.65 -1.22
N GLY A 184 -9.46 -35.11 0.02
CA GLY A 184 -8.56 -34.48 0.99
C GLY A 184 -7.10 -34.49 0.56
N ILE A 185 -6.59 -35.64 0.10
CA ILE A 185 -5.20 -35.77 -0.40
C ILE A 185 -4.99 -34.93 -1.65
N ILE A 186 -5.91 -34.97 -2.62
CA ILE A 186 -5.84 -34.13 -3.82
C ILE A 186 -5.82 -32.66 -3.41
N GLY A 187 -6.73 -32.23 -2.53
CA GLY A 187 -6.76 -30.86 -2.03
C GLY A 187 -5.45 -30.44 -1.34
N LEU A 188 -4.88 -31.30 -0.49
CA LEU A 188 -3.60 -31.03 0.18
C LEU A 188 -2.45 -30.90 -0.83
N ILE A 189 -2.37 -31.82 -1.80
CA ILE A 189 -1.38 -31.77 -2.88
C ILE A 189 -1.57 -30.49 -3.71
N SER A 190 -2.80 -30.10 -4.02
CA SER A 190 -3.11 -28.86 -4.74
C SER A 190 -2.66 -27.62 -3.98
N VAL A 191 -2.90 -27.54 -2.66
CA VAL A 191 -2.43 -26.43 -1.83
C VAL A 191 -0.91 -26.38 -1.79
N ILE A 192 -0.25 -27.52 -1.56
CA ILE A 192 1.22 -27.60 -1.57
C ILE A 192 1.77 -27.18 -2.93
N ASN A 193 1.23 -27.70 -4.03
CA ASN A 193 1.63 -27.31 -5.39
C ASN A 193 1.30 -25.85 -5.72
N GLY A 194 0.32 -25.25 -5.05
CA GLY A 194 -0.04 -23.84 -5.22
C GLY A 194 0.89 -22.89 -4.48
N LEU A 195 1.34 -23.26 -3.28
CA LEU A 195 2.16 -22.42 -2.39
C LEU A 195 3.68 -22.68 -2.48
N LEU A 196 4.11 -23.81 -3.07
CA LEU A 196 5.53 -24.13 -3.25
C LEU A 196 6.23 -23.29 -4.33
N PRO A 197 5.64 -23.05 -5.53
CA PRO A 197 6.30 -22.26 -6.55
C PRO A 197 6.44 -20.80 -6.11
N ARG A 198 7.54 -20.15 -6.53
CA ARG A 198 7.71 -18.69 -6.42
C ARG A 198 6.60 -17.90 -7.13
N GLY A 199 5.90 -18.53 -8.07
CA GLY A 199 4.83 -17.92 -8.84
C GLY A 199 4.51 -18.70 -10.12
N PHE A 200 3.62 -18.14 -10.95
CA PHE A 200 3.13 -18.72 -12.19
C PHE A 200 3.33 -17.76 -13.36
N ASP A 201 3.47 -18.28 -14.57
CA ASP A 201 3.57 -17.43 -15.76
C ASP A 201 2.26 -16.70 -16.03
N ILE A 202 2.36 -15.40 -16.27
CA ILE A 202 1.25 -14.58 -16.76
C ILE A 202 1.41 -14.31 -18.26
N LYS A 203 0.32 -13.95 -18.93
CA LYS A 203 0.36 -13.49 -20.32
C LYS A 203 1.33 -12.30 -20.41
N PRO A 204 2.35 -12.33 -21.29
CA PRO A 204 3.27 -11.22 -21.45
C PRO A 204 2.52 -9.94 -21.83
N VAL A 205 2.92 -8.83 -21.22
CA VAL A 205 2.45 -7.50 -21.63
C VAL A 205 3.16 -7.13 -22.93
N LEU A 206 2.39 -6.59 -23.89
CA LEU A 206 2.93 -6.15 -25.17
C LEU A 206 3.86 -4.95 -24.98
N ASN A 207 5.13 -5.08 -25.36
CA ASN A 207 6.06 -3.95 -25.38
C ASN A 207 5.86 -3.13 -26.67
N ALA A 208 4.93 -2.17 -26.63
CA ALA A 208 4.61 -1.31 -27.78
C ALA A 208 5.84 -0.57 -28.31
N ALA A 209 6.75 -0.13 -27.42
CA ALA A 209 7.96 0.58 -27.79
C ALA A 209 8.95 -0.31 -28.60
N ALA A 210 8.90 -1.63 -28.41
CA ALA A 210 9.70 -2.58 -29.18
C ALA A 210 9.09 -2.97 -30.53
N LEU A 211 7.80 -2.67 -30.78
CA LEU A 211 7.13 -2.99 -32.05
C LEU A 211 7.57 -2.07 -33.19
N HIS A 212 7.95 -0.84 -32.89
CA HIS A 212 8.46 0.11 -33.87
C HIS A 212 9.99 0.20 -33.80
N LYS A 213 10.65 -0.14 -34.92
CA LYS A 213 12.10 0.09 -35.11
C LYS A 213 12.40 1.56 -35.39
N SER A 214 11.98 2.47 -34.51
CA SER A 214 12.44 3.86 -34.57
C SER A 214 13.85 3.94 -34.00
N THR A 215 14.81 4.44 -34.77
CA THR A 215 16.16 4.70 -34.27
C THR A 215 16.11 5.91 -33.34
N VAL A 216 16.05 5.68 -32.04
CA VAL A 216 16.18 6.73 -31.02
C VAL A 216 17.67 7.06 -30.86
N GLN A 217 18.03 8.34 -30.90
CA GLN A 217 19.40 8.77 -30.65
C GLN A 217 19.77 8.43 -29.21
N LYS A 218 20.88 7.71 -29.05
CA LYS A 218 21.41 7.33 -27.73
C LYS A 218 22.10 8.53 -27.09
N ILE A 219 22.07 8.58 -25.76
CA ILE A 219 22.79 9.61 -25.02
C ILE A 219 24.30 9.39 -25.17
N GLU A 220 25.01 10.40 -25.68
CA GLU A 220 26.46 10.39 -25.82
C GLU A 220 27.14 10.83 -24.50
N ALA A 221 26.95 10.03 -23.44
CA ALA A 221 27.59 10.23 -22.14
C ALA A 221 27.94 8.88 -21.49
N PRO A 222 28.87 8.83 -20.52
CA PRO A 222 29.07 7.64 -19.70
C PRO A 222 27.79 7.30 -18.92
N SER A 223 27.59 6.01 -18.62
CA SER A 223 26.45 5.58 -17.80
C SER A 223 26.44 6.36 -16.47
N PRO A 224 25.28 6.91 -16.06
CA PRO A 224 25.12 7.55 -14.75
C PRO A 224 25.24 6.55 -13.60
N ALA A 225 25.09 5.24 -13.86
CA ALA A 225 25.33 4.18 -12.87
C ALA A 225 26.82 3.81 -12.69
N ALA A 226 27.70 4.31 -13.56
CA ALA A 226 29.13 4.11 -13.39
C ALA A 226 29.65 4.93 -12.20
N ARG A 227 30.60 4.37 -11.43
CA ARG A 227 31.29 5.11 -10.37
C ARG A 227 31.96 6.36 -10.94
N GLY A 228 31.90 7.47 -10.20
CA GLY A 228 32.58 8.70 -10.56
C GLY A 228 34.04 8.72 -10.10
N ASP A 229 34.67 9.88 -10.26
CA ASP A 229 36.12 10.05 -10.06
C ASP A 229 36.52 10.31 -8.60
N TYR A 230 35.55 10.60 -7.71
CA TYR A 230 35.84 10.89 -6.30
C TYR A 230 36.06 9.63 -5.48
N THR A 231 37.09 9.65 -4.62
CA THR A 231 37.23 8.68 -3.54
C THR A 231 36.14 8.92 -2.51
N VAL A 232 35.44 7.86 -2.10
CA VAL A 232 34.30 7.96 -1.16
C VAL A 232 34.78 7.71 0.26
N LYS A 233 34.38 8.59 1.17
CA LYS A 233 34.50 8.41 2.62
C LYS A 233 33.14 8.10 3.24
N LYS A 234 33.13 7.29 4.30
CA LYS A 234 31.94 6.91 5.04
C LYS A 234 32.11 7.27 6.52
N ILE A 235 31.08 7.88 7.11
CA ILE A 235 30.98 8.13 8.56
C ILE A 235 29.53 7.96 9.02
N THR A 236 29.30 8.01 10.33
CA THR A 236 27.96 8.11 10.91
C THR A 236 27.83 9.33 11.81
N TYR A 237 26.62 9.84 11.92
CA TYR A 237 26.23 10.72 13.00
C TYR A 237 25.00 10.20 13.71
N GLY A 238 24.85 10.56 14.99
CA GLY A 238 23.75 10.04 15.80
C GLY A 238 23.83 10.44 17.27
N SER A 239 22.89 9.90 18.05
CA SER A 239 22.72 10.25 19.47
C SER A 239 23.91 9.91 20.38
N GLY A 240 24.75 8.95 19.98
CA GLY A 240 25.80 8.37 20.82
C GLY A 240 25.27 7.45 21.92
N LYS A 241 23.96 7.13 21.89
CA LYS A 241 23.26 6.39 22.94
C LYS A 241 22.33 5.30 22.40
N ASP A 242 22.40 5.00 21.09
CA ASP A 242 21.58 3.95 20.50
C ASP A 242 21.85 2.60 21.18
N LYS A 243 20.78 1.90 21.55
CA LYS A 243 20.86 0.62 22.29
C LYS A 243 21.19 -0.59 21.43
N HIS A 244 20.89 -0.52 20.14
CA HIS A 244 20.95 -1.67 19.24
C HIS A 244 22.05 -1.54 18.20
N ARG A 245 22.49 -0.31 17.91
CA ARG A 245 23.36 0.03 16.78
C ARG A 245 24.59 0.77 17.26
N PRO A 246 25.75 0.09 17.45
CA PRO A 246 26.98 0.71 17.90
C PRO A 246 27.38 1.94 17.06
N GLU A 247 27.12 1.92 15.76
CA GLU A 247 27.44 3.00 14.82
C GLU A 247 26.66 4.31 15.06
N PHE A 248 25.54 4.26 15.80
CA PHE A 248 24.80 5.43 16.31
C PHE A 248 24.89 5.56 17.85
N GLY A 249 25.59 4.62 18.48
CA GLY A 249 25.90 4.52 19.90
C GLY A 249 27.37 4.82 20.17
N GLU A 250 28.10 3.84 20.71
CA GLU A 250 29.49 4.03 21.16
C GLU A 250 30.51 4.30 20.04
N ASP A 251 30.24 3.85 18.81
CA ASP A 251 31.14 3.98 17.65
C ASP A 251 30.80 5.18 16.75
N VAL A 252 29.84 6.03 17.16
CA VAL A 252 29.39 7.15 16.33
C VAL A 252 30.53 8.14 16.05
N THR A 253 30.65 8.57 14.78
CA THR A 253 31.73 9.51 14.41
C THR A 253 31.43 10.94 14.86
N LEU A 254 30.18 11.39 14.68
CA LEU A 254 29.72 12.72 15.07
C LEU A 254 28.46 12.62 15.94
N THR A 255 28.43 13.34 17.06
CA THR A 255 27.24 13.33 17.94
C THR A 255 26.27 14.44 17.58
N THR A 256 24.97 14.14 17.64
CA THR A 256 23.87 15.10 17.44
C THR A 256 22.98 15.18 18.67
N ASN A 257 22.34 16.32 18.85
CA ASN A 257 21.31 16.49 19.87
C ASN A 257 19.99 15.89 19.37
N ALA A 258 19.20 15.34 20.30
CA ALA A 258 17.85 14.90 20.02
C ALA A 258 16.89 16.07 19.78
N VAL A 259 15.76 15.79 19.12
CA VAL A 259 14.69 16.75 18.84
C VAL A 259 13.37 16.29 19.47
N ASN A 260 12.52 17.25 19.82
CA ASN A 260 11.22 16.98 20.43
C ASN A 260 10.14 16.89 19.35
N GLY A 261 9.62 15.69 19.13
CA GLY A 261 8.62 15.39 18.11
C GLY A 261 7.18 15.30 18.61
N VAL A 262 6.89 15.67 19.86
CA VAL A 262 5.54 15.55 20.46
C VAL A 262 4.44 16.20 19.61
N SER A 263 4.75 17.29 18.90
CA SER A 263 3.77 18.00 18.07
C SER A 263 3.48 17.35 16.71
N PHE A 264 4.25 16.34 16.32
CA PHE A 264 4.14 15.66 15.02
C PHE A 264 3.76 14.18 15.17
N LEU A 265 3.61 13.69 16.40
CA LEU A 265 3.42 12.27 16.65
C LEU A 265 2.20 12.05 17.53
N ASP A 266 1.22 11.40 16.92
CA ASP A 266 0.07 10.88 17.64
C ASP A 266 0.26 9.43 18.07
N ASN A 267 -0.53 9.01 19.05
CA ASN A 267 -0.61 7.61 19.52
C ASN A 267 0.71 7.02 20.09
N TRP A 268 1.58 7.86 20.65
CA TRP A 268 2.76 7.41 21.42
C TRP A 268 2.41 6.91 22.84
N GLU A 269 1.13 6.81 23.21
CA GLU A 269 0.70 6.27 24.50
C GLU A 269 0.32 4.77 24.43
N GLY A 270 0.16 4.13 25.59
CA GLY A 270 -0.35 2.77 25.69
C GLY A 270 0.69 1.68 25.36
N LEU A 271 0.23 0.55 24.82
CA LEU A 271 1.08 -0.63 24.60
C LEU A 271 2.11 -0.41 23.48
N SER A 272 1.71 0.26 22.39
CA SER A 272 2.61 0.57 21.26
C SER A 272 3.74 1.50 21.71
N GLY A 273 3.39 2.65 22.29
CA GLY A 273 4.36 3.59 22.85
C GLY A 273 5.28 2.99 23.89
N TRP A 274 4.74 2.27 24.89
CA TRP A 274 5.55 1.60 25.91
C TRP A 274 6.57 0.62 25.31
N TYR A 275 6.16 -0.18 24.32
CA TYR A 275 7.07 -1.12 23.67
C TYR A 275 8.15 -0.40 22.86
N ARG A 276 7.76 0.66 22.14
CA ARG A 276 8.67 1.53 21.37
C ARG A 276 9.73 2.17 22.26
N GLU A 277 9.32 2.81 23.35
CA GLU A 277 10.23 3.40 24.34
C GLU A 277 11.15 2.35 24.98
N HIS A 278 10.61 1.17 25.32
CA HIS A 278 11.41 0.10 25.91
C HIS A 278 12.48 -0.40 24.93
N PHE A 279 12.08 -0.63 23.69
CA PHE A 279 12.96 -1.08 22.61
C PHE A 279 14.04 -0.03 22.37
N TRP A 280 13.67 1.20 22.01
CA TRP A 280 14.63 2.23 21.59
C TRP A 280 15.39 2.89 22.74
N GLY A 281 14.75 3.08 23.90
CA GLY A 281 15.34 3.77 25.04
C GLY A 281 15.16 5.27 25.10
N PHE A 282 14.30 5.83 24.25
CA PHE A 282 13.87 7.23 24.25
C PHE A 282 12.37 7.31 23.96
N ASP A 283 11.74 8.45 24.29
CA ASP A 283 10.35 8.77 23.97
C ASP A 283 10.25 9.80 22.82
N ASP A 284 9.03 10.22 22.50
CA ASP A 284 8.72 11.23 21.49
C ASP A 284 9.32 12.63 21.74
N LYS A 285 9.90 12.89 22.92
CA LYS A 285 10.56 14.16 23.25
C LYS A 285 12.05 14.17 22.94
N GLU A 286 12.65 13.00 22.74
CA GLU A 286 14.09 12.82 22.55
C GLU A 286 14.39 11.98 21.29
N LEU A 287 13.74 12.31 20.17
CA LEU A 287 13.97 11.62 18.91
C LEU A 287 15.40 11.85 18.40
N PRO A 288 16.16 10.79 18.07
CA PRO A 288 17.55 10.93 17.65
C PRO A 288 17.67 11.35 16.18
N LEU A 289 18.67 12.19 15.88
CA LEU A 289 19.06 12.53 14.52
C LEU A 289 20.20 11.61 14.09
N ASN A 290 19.88 10.42 13.60
CA ASN A 290 20.83 9.39 13.18
C ASN A 290 20.96 9.31 11.64
N GLY A 291 22.16 9.05 11.13
CA GLY A 291 22.33 8.78 9.69
C GLY A 291 23.72 8.30 9.27
N TYR A 292 23.74 7.47 8.22
CA TYR A 292 24.97 7.14 7.49
C TYR A 292 25.27 8.20 6.46
N VAL A 293 26.54 8.54 6.32
CA VAL A 293 27.00 9.53 5.35
C VAL A 293 28.03 8.90 4.44
N TRP A 294 27.83 9.05 3.13
CA TRP A 294 28.84 8.84 2.11
C TRP A 294 29.14 10.18 1.45
N TYR A 295 30.42 10.55 1.38
CA TYR A 295 30.81 11.85 0.84
C TYR A 295 32.10 11.77 0.01
N PRO A 296 32.24 12.62 -1.02
CA PRO A 296 33.47 12.72 -1.81
C PRO A 296 34.61 13.27 -0.96
N GLU A 297 35.80 12.67 -1.07
CA GLU A 297 37.04 13.26 -0.61
C GLU A 297 37.43 14.45 -1.50
N GLY A 298 37.64 15.62 -0.88
CA GLY A 298 37.94 16.88 -1.56
C GLY A 298 37.36 18.08 -0.82
N GLU A 299 37.74 19.28 -1.24
CA GLU A 299 37.39 20.55 -0.57
C GLU A 299 35.91 20.93 -0.72
N GLY A 300 35.24 20.50 -1.80
CA GLY A 300 33.87 20.92 -2.11
C GLY A 300 33.80 22.37 -2.64
N PRO A 301 32.64 23.03 -2.53
CA PRO A 301 31.39 22.53 -1.95
C PRO A 301 30.73 21.46 -2.82
N PHE A 302 29.99 20.53 -2.22
CA PHE A 302 29.27 19.47 -2.90
C PHE A 302 27.76 19.57 -2.62
N PRO A 303 26.87 19.23 -3.58
CA PRO A 303 25.45 19.08 -3.30
C PRO A 303 25.17 18.06 -2.18
N LEU A 304 24.05 18.24 -1.47
CA LEU A 304 23.62 17.38 -0.37
C LEU A 304 22.31 16.66 -0.74
N ALA A 305 22.29 15.34 -0.62
CA ALA A 305 21.11 14.51 -0.82
C ALA A 305 20.82 13.67 0.43
N LEU A 306 19.62 13.82 1.01
CA LEU A 306 19.15 12.94 2.09
C LEU A 306 18.20 11.90 1.51
N ILE A 307 18.31 10.64 1.96
CA ILE A 307 17.36 9.57 1.65
C ILE A 307 16.73 9.02 2.93
N VAL A 308 15.42 8.80 2.91
CA VAL A 308 14.66 8.21 4.02
C VAL A 308 13.89 6.96 3.56
N HIS A 309 13.90 5.93 4.39
CA HIS A 309 13.14 4.70 4.13
C HIS A 309 11.64 4.85 4.47
N GLY A 310 10.85 3.86 4.03
CA GLY A 310 9.43 3.78 4.34
C GLY A 310 9.12 3.00 5.62
N ASN A 311 7.83 2.70 5.81
CA ASN A 311 7.41 1.89 6.93
C ASN A 311 7.88 0.44 6.77
N HIS A 312 8.38 -0.14 7.86
CA HIS A 312 8.72 -1.55 7.98
C HIS A 312 8.47 -2.01 9.42
N LEU A 313 9.03 -3.13 9.86
CA LEU A 313 9.16 -3.40 11.30
C LEU A 313 10.25 -2.49 11.88
N MET A 314 9.97 -1.79 12.99
CA MET A 314 10.95 -0.91 13.63
C MET A 314 12.24 -1.61 14.08
N SER A 315 12.19 -2.92 14.29
CA SER A 315 13.35 -3.74 14.66
C SER A 315 14.19 -4.22 13.46
N ASP A 316 13.77 -3.92 12.24
CA ASP A 316 14.47 -4.30 11.01
C ASP A 316 14.95 -3.04 10.27
N PHE A 317 16.23 -2.74 10.45
CA PHE A 317 16.82 -1.44 10.11
C PHE A 317 16.85 -1.23 8.59
N SER A 318 16.07 -0.27 8.12
CA SER A 318 15.83 -0.06 6.70
C SER A 318 16.78 0.95 6.03
N ASP A 319 17.41 1.83 6.82
CA ASP A 319 18.32 2.89 6.37
C ASP A 319 19.63 2.35 5.76
N VAL A 320 20.10 1.17 6.18
CA VAL A 320 21.29 0.52 5.60
C VAL A 320 21.10 0.13 4.12
N GLY A 321 19.83 0.02 3.70
CA GLY A 321 19.42 -0.47 2.39
C GLY A 321 19.86 0.35 1.19
N TYR A 322 20.29 1.60 1.41
CA TYR A 322 20.64 2.56 0.36
C TYR A 322 22.14 2.81 0.22
N GLU A 323 22.99 2.02 0.87
CA GLU A 323 24.45 2.15 0.76
C GLU A 323 24.94 2.17 -0.69
N TYR A 324 24.34 1.36 -1.57
CA TYR A 324 24.72 1.33 -2.99
C TYR A 324 24.46 2.66 -3.73
N LEU A 325 23.42 3.41 -3.33
CA LEU A 325 23.18 4.77 -3.84
C LEU A 325 24.12 5.75 -3.18
N GLY A 326 24.31 5.63 -1.85
CA GLY A 326 25.23 6.46 -1.08
C GLY A 326 26.64 6.47 -1.66
N GLU A 327 27.20 5.29 -1.92
CA GLU A 327 28.52 5.17 -2.55
C GLU A 327 28.56 5.72 -3.97
N LEU A 328 27.54 5.42 -4.80
CA LEU A 328 27.50 5.86 -6.19
C LEU A 328 27.48 7.39 -6.25
N LEU A 329 26.50 8.00 -5.59
CA LEU A 329 26.30 9.45 -5.62
C LEU A 329 27.49 10.19 -5.01
N ALA A 330 28.07 9.68 -3.91
CA ALA A 330 29.29 10.24 -3.33
C ALA A 330 30.48 10.16 -4.28
N SER A 331 30.66 9.03 -4.99
CA SER A 331 31.73 8.91 -5.99
C SER A 331 31.57 9.89 -7.16
N ARG A 332 30.33 10.37 -7.37
CA ARG A 332 29.96 11.33 -8.42
C ARG A 332 29.86 12.76 -7.91
N GLY A 333 30.31 13.04 -6.69
CA GLY A 333 30.43 14.39 -6.14
C GLY A 333 29.20 14.88 -5.38
N ILE A 334 28.32 14.01 -4.89
CA ILE A 334 27.13 14.38 -4.11
C ILE A 334 27.24 13.77 -2.71
N ILE A 335 27.22 14.59 -1.66
CA ILE A 335 27.15 14.09 -0.29
C ILE A 335 25.80 13.43 -0.10
N THR A 336 25.78 12.15 0.27
CA THR A 336 24.57 11.37 0.44
C THR A 336 24.42 10.90 1.86
N VAL A 337 23.21 11.06 2.41
CA VAL A 337 22.89 10.73 3.79
C VAL A 337 21.69 9.80 3.82
N SER A 338 21.85 8.58 4.34
CA SER A 338 20.70 7.72 4.62
C SER A 338 20.27 7.95 6.07
N VAL A 339 19.06 8.46 6.24
CA VAL A 339 18.50 8.87 7.53
C VAL A 339 17.77 7.71 8.19
N ASP A 340 18.07 7.47 9.46
CA ASP A 340 17.40 6.48 10.29
C ASP A 340 16.11 7.06 10.89
N GLN A 341 14.98 6.49 10.48
CA GLN A 341 13.66 6.77 11.05
C GLN A 341 12.95 5.47 11.44
N ASN A 342 13.71 4.41 11.78
CA ASN A 342 13.12 3.12 12.14
C ASN A 342 12.23 3.23 13.39
N PHE A 343 12.49 4.20 14.27
CA PHE A 343 11.63 4.48 15.41
C PHE A 343 10.25 5.06 15.06
N LEU A 344 10.01 5.44 13.81
CA LEU A 344 8.68 5.82 13.28
C LEU A 344 7.96 4.67 12.57
N ASN A 345 8.59 3.49 12.47
CA ASN A 345 8.01 2.33 11.82
C ASN A 345 7.02 1.57 12.72
N GLY A 346 6.20 0.73 12.10
CA GLY A 346 5.28 -0.16 12.79
C GLY A 346 5.96 -1.20 13.68
N SER A 347 5.22 -1.70 14.66
CA SER A 347 5.66 -2.77 15.55
C SER A 347 4.58 -3.82 15.77
N TRP A 348 4.97 -5.00 16.26
CA TRP A 348 4.00 -6.02 16.64
C TRP A 348 3.05 -5.56 17.76
N ALA A 349 3.42 -4.54 18.53
CA ALA A 349 2.64 -4.00 19.65
C ALA A 349 1.49 -3.07 19.20
N ASP A 350 1.41 -2.73 17.91
CA ASP A 350 0.45 -1.79 17.32
C ASP A 350 -0.95 -2.40 17.13
N ILE A 351 -1.25 -3.49 17.83
CA ILE A 351 -2.50 -4.28 17.74
C ILE A 351 -3.74 -3.43 18.02
N THR A 352 -3.61 -2.40 18.87
CA THR A 352 -4.71 -1.50 19.27
C THR A 352 -4.64 -0.13 18.61
N GLY A 353 -3.72 0.07 17.65
CA GLY A 353 -3.34 1.35 17.07
C GLY A 353 -1.84 1.56 17.19
N GLY A 354 -1.19 1.93 16.08
CA GLY A 354 0.21 2.37 16.03
C GLY A 354 0.28 3.88 15.81
N LEU A 355 1.45 4.37 15.38
CA LEU A 355 1.55 5.74 14.89
C LEU A 355 0.59 5.92 13.70
N ASP A 356 -0.10 7.05 13.70
CA ASP A 356 -1.06 7.41 12.65
C ASP A 356 -0.56 8.68 11.98
N GLU A 357 -0.83 8.80 10.68
CA GLU A 357 -0.47 9.95 9.84
C GLU A 357 0.99 10.44 9.94
N GLU A 358 1.96 9.60 10.34
CA GLU A 358 3.30 10.04 10.78
C GLU A 358 4.24 10.55 9.67
N ASN A 359 3.72 10.71 8.45
CA ASN A 359 4.49 11.20 7.30
C ASN A 359 4.85 12.68 7.45
N ASP A 360 4.10 13.45 8.24
CA ASP A 360 4.47 14.79 8.71
C ASP A 360 5.74 14.73 9.57
N ALA A 361 5.79 13.88 10.60
CA ALA A 361 6.95 13.71 11.47
C ALA A 361 8.17 13.25 10.67
N ARG A 362 8.00 12.29 9.76
CA ARG A 362 9.07 11.84 8.86
C ARG A 362 9.64 12.99 8.01
N GLY A 363 8.77 13.84 7.48
CA GLY A 363 9.15 15.01 6.69
C GLY A 363 9.83 16.09 7.54
N TRP A 364 9.29 16.37 8.74
CA TRP A 364 9.85 17.33 9.68
C TRP A 364 11.24 16.91 10.16
N MET A 365 11.42 15.62 10.48
CA MET A 365 12.71 15.06 10.83
C MET A 365 13.77 15.33 9.75
N LEU A 366 13.45 15.18 8.46
CA LEU A 366 14.39 15.53 7.38
C LEU A 366 14.84 16.99 7.42
N LEU A 367 13.94 17.92 7.77
CA LEU A 367 14.28 19.34 7.94
C LEU A 367 15.19 19.57 9.16
N GLU A 368 14.97 18.85 10.26
CA GLU A 368 15.88 18.86 11.41
C GLU A 368 17.27 18.34 11.06
N HIS A 369 17.37 17.29 10.24
CA HIS A 369 18.64 16.82 9.70
C HIS A 369 19.32 17.90 8.83
N LEU A 370 18.58 18.54 7.91
CA LEU A 370 19.12 19.63 7.10
C LEU A 370 19.61 20.81 7.97
N ARG A 371 18.90 21.14 9.05
CA ARG A 371 19.32 22.18 10.01
C ARG A 371 20.69 21.89 10.61
N VAL A 372 20.92 20.66 11.07
CA VAL A 372 22.23 20.20 11.59
C VAL A 372 23.30 20.30 10.51
N TRP A 373 23.03 19.85 9.29
CA TRP A 373 23.99 19.94 8.18
C TRP A 373 24.36 21.39 7.82
N HIS A 374 23.41 22.32 7.86
CA HIS A 374 23.67 23.75 7.63
C HIS A 374 24.48 24.38 8.78
N GLU A 375 24.26 23.96 10.02
CA GLU A 375 25.06 24.39 11.17
C GLU A 375 26.51 23.90 11.06
N TRP A 376 26.69 22.62 10.73
CA TRP A 376 28.00 22.03 10.47
C TRP A 376 28.76 22.71 9.34
N ASN A 377 28.07 23.09 8.25
CA ASN A 377 28.68 23.80 7.13
C ASN A 377 29.20 25.20 7.51
N LYS A 378 28.70 25.79 8.61
CA LYS A 378 29.06 27.14 9.10
C LYS A 378 30.05 27.12 10.27
N THR A 379 30.38 25.94 10.82
CA THR A 379 31.18 25.81 12.03
C THR A 379 32.65 25.56 11.67
N GLU A 380 33.55 26.53 11.93
CA GLU A 380 34.95 26.55 11.45
C GLU A 380 35.77 25.28 11.77
N ASP A 381 35.57 24.69 12.95
CA ASP A 381 36.28 23.48 13.40
C ASP A 381 35.56 22.16 13.05
N HIS A 382 34.42 22.21 12.34
CA HIS A 382 33.66 21.01 12.00
C HIS A 382 34.20 20.34 10.72
N PRO A 383 34.25 19.00 10.62
CA PRO A 383 34.76 18.30 9.42
C PRO A 383 34.05 18.61 8.09
N PHE A 384 32.86 19.21 8.16
CA PHE A 384 32.07 19.62 6.99
C PHE A 384 31.98 21.14 6.81
N TYR A 385 32.82 21.92 7.49
CA TYR A 385 32.89 23.36 7.30
C TYR A 385 33.12 23.71 5.82
N HIS A 386 32.24 24.54 5.24
CA HIS A 386 32.22 24.94 3.83
C HIS A 386 32.23 23.80 2.79
N LYS A 387 31.94 22.56 3.20
CA LYS A 387 32.01 21.39 2.31
C LYS A 387 30.71 21.17 1.53
N ILE A 388 29.62 21.84 1.90
CA ILE A 388 28.28 21.63 1.34
C ILE A 388 27.83 22.86 0.56
N ASP A 389 27.32 22.62 -0.64
CA ASP A 389 26.58 23.62 -1.39
C ASP A 389 25.13 23.65 -0.88
N THR A 390 24.86 24.56 0.06
CA THR A 390 23.53 24.75 0.65
C THR A 390 22.49 25.25 -0.35
N THR A 391 22.91 25.65 -1.55
CA THR A 391 22.01 26.04 -2.63
C THR A 391 21.59 24.85 -3.50
N SER A 392 22.11 23.65 -3.26
CA SER A 392 21.82 22.46 -4.07
C SER A 392 21.51 21.27 -3.17
N VAL A 393 20.29 21.25 -2.62
CA VAL A 393 19.79 20.20 -1.74
C VAL A 393 18.78 19.33 -2.48
N ALA A 394 18.87 18.02 -2.28
CA ALA A 394 17.87 17.05 -2.72
C ALA A 394 17.34 16.21 -1.56
N LEU A 395 16.07 15.82 -1.65
CA LEU A 395 15.43 14.88 -0.74
C LEU A 395 14.95 13.66 -1.52
N MET A 396 15.26 12.48 -1.01
CA MET A 396 14.89 11.21 -1.60
C MET A 396 14.14 10.37 -0.56
N GLY A 397 13.16 9.58 -1.00
CA GLY A 397 12.36 8.81 -0.07
C GLY A 397 11.75 7.58 -0.73
N HIS A 398 11.55 6.52 0.05
CA HIS A 398 10.91 5.29 -0.40
C HIS A 398 9.60 5.05 0.34
N SER A 399 8.51 4.69 -0.35
CA SER A 399 7.23 4.33 0.26
C SER A 399 6.67 5.48 1.09
N ARG A 400 6.41 5.29 2.40
CA ARG A 400 6.09 6.38 3.34
C ARG A 400 7.12 7.50 3.34
N GLY A 401 8.40 7.16 3.24
CA GLY A 401 9.48 8.13 3.09
C GLY A 401 9.39 8.94 1.80
N GLY A 402 8.86 8.34 0.73
CA GLY A 402 8.67 9.00 -0.56
C GLY A 402 7.55 10.04 -0.56
N GLU A 403 6.53 9.88 0.28
CA GLU A 403 5.57 10.96 0.57
C GLU A 403 6.19 12.02 1.50
N ALA A 404 6.92 11.55 2.53
CA ALA A 404 7.53 12.42 3.54
C ALA A 404 8.48 13.48 2.96
N VAL A 405 9.22 13.17 1.88
CA VAL A 405 10.07 14.17 1.20
C VAL A 405 9.26 15.28 0.53
N GLY A 406 8.06 14.98 0.04
CA GLY A 406 7.12 15.98 -0.47
C GLY A 406 6.59 16.88 0.66
N HIS A 407 6.24 16.27 1.80
CA HIS A 407 5.83 17.03 2.99
C HIS A 407 6.96 17.87 3.57
N ALA A 408 8.20 17.38 3.58
CA ALA A 408 9.37 18.15 3.97
C ALA A 408 9.55 19.39 3.09
N ALA A 409 9.47 19.24 1.76
CA ALA A 409 9.56 20.37 0.83
C ALA A 409 8.42 21.38 1.02
N PHE A 410 7.20 20.90 1.27
CA PHE A 410 6.05 21.75 1.60
C PHE A 410 6.28 22.54 2.89
N MET A 411 6.55 21.86 4.01
CA MET A 411 6.78 22.45 5.33
C MET A 411 7.98 23.40 5.36
N ASN A 412 9.02 23.14 4.54
CA ASN A 412 10.19 24.00 4.40
C ASN A 412 9.85 25.45 3.97
N THR A 413 8.72 25.64 3.29
CA THR A 413 8.25 26.95 2.82
C THR A 413 7.33 27.67 3.82
N LEU A 414 6.95 27.00 4.90
CA LEU A 414 5.98 27.53 5.85
C LEU A 414 6.66 28.20 7.04
N PRO A 415 6.10 29.32 7.54
CA PRO A 415 6.56 29.93 8.79
C PRO A 415 6.15 29.11 10.02
N TYR A 416 5.02 28.39 9.94
CA TYR A 416 4.45 27.61 11.05
C TYR A 416 3.90 26.27 10.54
N TYR A 417 3.80 25.31 11.45
CA TYR A 417 3.20 24.01 11.13
C TYR A 417 1.71 24.16 10.77
N ALA A 418 1.27 23.44 9.74
CA ALA A 418 -0.05 23.61 9.14
C ALA A 418 -1.18 23.25 10.11
N ASP A 419 -0.97 22.24 10.95
CA ASP A 419 -1.97 21.73 11.89
C ASP A 419 -1.85 22.35 13.29
N ASP A 420 -0.71 22.96 13.61
CA ASP A 420 -0.50 23.73 14.85
C ASP A 420 0.39 24.96 14.63
N ALA A 421 -0.24 26.13 14.50
CA ALA A 421 0.45 27.40 14.29
C ALA A 421 1.33 27.86 15.48
N SER A 422 1.29 27.17 16.64
CA SER A 422 2.21 27.44 17.75
C SER A 422 3.62 26.90 17.51
N ILE A 423 3.79 26.03 16.51
CA ILE A 423 5.07 25.41 16.15
C ILE A 423 5.70 26.18 14.99
N PRO A 424 6.79 26.95 15.23
CA PRO A 424 7.51 27.63 14.17
C PRO A 424 8.35 26.64 13.35
N LEU A 425 8.41 26.85 12.03
CA LEU A 425 9.21 26.03 11.12
C LEU A 425 10.34 26.88 10.49
N ASP A 426 10.00 27.86 9.65
CA ASP A 426 10.91 28.89 9.07
C ASP A 426 12.27 28.37 8.55
N TYR A 427 12.29 27.15 8.00
CA TYR A 427 13.52 26.47 7.55
C TYR A 427 14.13 27.10 6.29
N ASN A 428 13.32 27.29 5.24
CA ASN A 428 13.69 27.95 3.98
C ASN A 428 14.99 27.43 3.33
N PHE A 429 15.25 26.11 3.37
CA PHE A 429 16.37 25.49 2.66
C PHE A 429 16.12 25.44 1.14
N ASN A 430 17.18 25.49 0.34
CA ASN A 430 17.07 25.46 -1.13
C ASN A 430 16.94 24.02 -1.66
N ILE A 431 15.79 23.40 -1.42
CA ILE A 431 15.45 22.05 -1.90
C ILE A 431 15.10 22.14 -3.39
N LYS A 432 16.05 21.75 -4.26
CA LYS A 432 15.88 21.79 -5.72
C LYS A 432 15.23 20.54 -6.30
N SER A 433 15.44 19.40 -5.65
CA SER A 433 15.12 18.09 -6.25
C SER A 433 14.49 17.14 -5.24
N ILE A 434 13.45 16.44 -5.67
CA ILE A 434 12.78 15.37 -4.93
C ILE A 434 12.84 14.07 -5.73
N VAL A 435 13.18 12.97 -5.07
CA VAL A 435 13.11 11.61 -5.64
C VAL A 435 12.20 10.75 -4.78
N ALA A 436 11.09 10.28 -5.34
CA ALA A 436 10.12 9.44 -4.66
C ALA A 436 10.11 8.03 -5.26
N ILE A 437 10.70 7.07 -4.54
CA ILE A 437 10.77 5.65 -4.89
C ILE A 437 9.51 4.98 -4.36
N ALA A 438 8.72 4.37 -5.23
CA ALA A 438 7.47 3.65 -4.91
C ALA A 438 6.65 4.32 -3.79
N PRO A 439 6.39 5.64 -3.84
CA PRO A 439 5.87 6.37 -2.69
C PRO A 439 4.39 6.05 -2.46
N VAL A 440 3.95 6.18 -1.21
CA VAL A 440 2.51 6.38 -0.92
C VAL A 440 2.12 7.84 -1.20
N ASP A 441 0.84 8.16 -1.13
CA ASP A 441 0.34 9.54 -1.24
C ASP A 441 -0.97 9.68 -0.45
N GLY A 442 -1.02 10.66 0.46
CA GLY A 442 -2.20 10.99 1.26
C GLY A 442 -2.32 10.25 2.60
N GLN A 443 -1.21 9.76 3.17
CA GLN A 443 -1.18 9.33 4.58
C GLN A 443 -1.27 10.51 5.53
N TYR A 444 -0.68 11.65 5.16
CA TYR A 444 -0.83 12.93 5.85
C TYR A 444 -1.39 13.97 4.88
N LYS A 445 -2.34 14.77 5.36
CA LYS A 445 -3.02 15.80 4.55
C LYS A 445 -3.09 17.10 5.35
N PRO A 446 -2.14 18.04 5.17
CA PRO A 446 -2.15 19.29 5.91
C PRO A 446 -3.49 20.01 5.73
N GLY A 447 -4.17 20.33 6.84
CA GLY A 447 -5.50 20.95 6.80
C GLY A 447 -6.57 20.13 6.07
N ASN A 448 -6.43 18.80 6.00
CA ASN A 448 -7.27 17.86 5.23
C ASN A 448 -7.22 18.05 3.70
N ALA A 449 -6.18 18.67 3.16
CA ALA A 449 -5.96 18.83 1.73
C ALA A 449 -4.69 18.11 1.26
N PRO A 450 -4.62 17.66 0.00
CA PRO A 450 -3.35 17.26 -0.60
C PRO A 450 -2.36 18.43 -0.59
N ASN A 451 -1.08 18.14 -0.35
CA ASN A 451 -0.03 19.13 -0.46
C ASN A 451 0.27 19.44 -1.96
N GLU A 452 0.58 20.71 -2.24
CA GLU A 452 1.01 21.18 -3.55
C GLU A 452 2.47 21.65 -3.46
N LEU A 453 3.23 21.39 -4.52
CA LEU A 453 4.64 21.78 -4.60
C LEU A 453 4.85 22.71 -5.79
N LYS A 454 5.74 23.68 -5.61
CA LYS A 454 6.08 24.67 -6.63
C LYS A 454 7.58 24.70 -6.83
N ASP A 455 8.00 24.86 -8.08
CA ASP A 455 9.38 25.20 -8.43
C ASP A 455 10.42 24.21 -7.84
N VAL A 456 10.09 22.91 -7.91
CA VAL A 456 10.97 21.81 -7.48
C VAL A 456 10.99 20.71 -8.54
N SER A 457 12.18 20.24 -8.90
CA SER A 457 12.29 19.11 -9.82
C SER A 457 11.89 17.82 -9.11
N TYR A 458 11.18 16.93 -9.79
CA TYR A 458 10.61 15.71 -9.17
C TYR A 458 10.79 14.47 -10.02
N LEU A 459 11.37 13.42 -9.44
CA LEU A 459 11.42 12.09 -10.06
C LEU A 459 10.60 11.13 -9.20
N THR A 460 9.68 10.38 -9.81
CA THR A 460 9.10 9.20 -9.17
C THR A 460 9.36 7.94 -9.99
N ILE A 461 9.76 6.86 -9.32
CA ILE A 461 9.99 5.54 -9.92
C ILE A 461 9.11 4.52 -9.19
N HIS A 462 8.37 3.66 -9.91
CA HIS A 462 7.43 2.71 -9.28
C HIS A 462 7.35 1.42 -10.07
N GLY A 463 7.26 0.29 -9.39
CA GLY A 463 7.19 -1.04 -10.00
C GLY A 463 5.77 -1.54 -10.31
N SER A 464 5.60 -2.23 -11.43
CA SER A 464 4.27 -2.75 -11.80
C SER A 464 3.77 -3.90 -10.93
N GLN A 465 4.69 -4.57 -10.23
CA GLN A 465 4.46 -5.66 -9.29
C GLN A 465 4.75 -5.24 -7.85
N ASP A 466 4.59 -3.96 -7.55
CA ASP A 466 4.56 -3.47 -6.18
C ASP A 466 3.35 -4.07 -5.43
N GLY A 467 3.64 -4.94 -4.46
CA GLY A 467 2.64 -5.63 -3.63
C GLY A 467 2.18 -4.82 -2.42
N ASP A 468 2.93 -3.80 -2.00
CA ASP A 468 2.65 -2.97 -0.84
C ASP A 468 1.82 -1.74 -1.27
N VAL A 469 2.39 -0.93 -2.16
CA VAL A 469 1.77 0.24 -2.78
C VAL A 469 1.36 -0.11 -4.20
N THR A 470 0.25 -0.84 -4.29
CA THR A 470 -0.22 -1.46 -5.54
C THR A 470 -0.57 -0.48 -6.67
N SER A 471 -0.85 0.79 -6.35
CA SER A 471 -1.09 1.86 -7.33
C SER A 471 0.14 2.73 -7.49
N PHE A 472 0.35 3.33 -8.67
CA PHE A 472 1.42 4.29 -8.91
C PHE A 472 1.12 5.64 -8.22
N ALA A 473 1.12 5.65 -6.88
CA ALA A 473 0.66 6.78 -6.07
C ALA A 473 1.57 8.02 -6.21
N GLY A 474 2.85 7.84 -6.52
CA GLY A 474 3.77 8.95 -6.82
C GLY A 474 3.37 9.81 -8.01
N SER A 475 2.53 9.29 -8.92
CA SER A 475 1.95 10.07 -10.01
C SER A 475 1.00 11.16 -9.51
N LYS A 476 0.38 11.02 -8.34
CA LYS A 476 -0.53 12.04 -7.79
C LYS A 476 0.23 13.30 -7.39
N GLN A 477 1.37 13.14 -6.71
CA GLN A 477 2.24 14.27 -6.37
C GLN A 477 2.84 14.92 -7.63
N TYR A 478 3.16 14.12 -8.65
CA TYR A 478 3.59 14.61 -9.97
C TYR A 478 2.57 15.59 -10.57
N GLU A 479 1.27 15.28 -10.52
CA GLU A 479 0.21 16.17 -11.02
C GLU A 479 0.13 17.49 -10.23
N ARG A 480 0.37 17.43 -8.92
CA ARG A 480 0.29 18.59 -8.01
C ARG A 480 1.58 19.44 -7.95
N ILE A 481 2.50 19.24 -8.89
CA ILE A 481 3.70 20.07 -9.04
C ILE A 481 3.51 21.05 -10.19
N THR A 482 3.74 22.33 -9.89
CA THR A 482 3.69 23.43 -10.85
C THR A 482 5.01 24.18 -10.93
N PHE A 483 5.35 24.67 -12.12
CA PHE A 483 6.51 25.53 -12.35
C PHE A 483 6.02 26.94 -12.65
N SER A 484 6.51 27.91 -11.89
CA SER A 484 6.04 29.30 -11.91
C SER A 484 7.19 30.32 -11.98
N ASP A 485 8.40 29.92 -11.61
CA ASP A 485 9.58 30.77 -11.70
C ASP A 485 10.30 30.68 -13.07
N SER A 486 11.39 31.45 -13.22
CA SER A 486 12.18 31.48 -14.46
C SER A 486 13.28 30.42 -14.51
N THR A 487 13.39 29.55 -13.50
CA THR A 487 14.43 28.53 -13.43
C THR A 487 13.95 27.24 -14.10
N SER A 488 14.91 26.47 -14.62
CA SER A 488 14.62 25.25 -15.36
C SER A 488 14.40 24.09 -14.39
N HIS A 489 13.14 23.72 -14.18
CA HIS A 489 12.72 22.55 -13.43
C HIS A 489 12.18 21.49 -14.38
N PHE A 490 12.21 20.24 -13.96
CA PHE A 490 11.45 19.20 -14.64
C PHE A 490 10.95 18.14 -13.67
N LYS A 491 9.87 17.48 -14.07
CA LYS A 491 9.31 16.34 -13.37
C LYS A 491 9.21 15.13 -14.31
N SER A 492 9.44 13.94 -13.77
CA SER A 492 9.33 12.69 -14.50
C SER A 492 8.75 11.58 -13.62
N ALA A 493 7.83 10.80 -14.19
CA ALA A 493 7.25 9.63 -13.55
C ALA A 493 7.55 8.38 -14.38
N VAL A 494 8.23 7.40 -13.79
CA VAL A 494 8.70 6.18 -14.47
C VAL A 494 8.06 4.94 -13.86
N TYR A 495 7.24 4.25 -14.64
CA TYR A 495 6.61 2.99 -14.25
C TYR A 495 7.33 1.80 -14.90
N ILE A 496 7.78 0.85 -14.08
CA ILE A 496 8.74 -0.19 -14.47
C ILE A 496 8.07 -1.55 -14.41
N GLN A 497 7.97 -2.23 -15.54
CA GLN A 497 7.42 -3.58 -15.58
C GLN A 497 8.32 -4.56 -14.83
N GLY A 498 7.74 -5.32 -13.90
CA GLY A 498 8.46 -6.37 -13.16
C GLY A 498 9.25 -5.89 -11.94
N ALA A 499 9.34 -4.59 -11.70
CA ALA A 499 9.84 -4.12 -10.40
C ALA A 499 8.76 -4.30 -9.31
N ASN A 500 9.19 -4.63 -8.10
CA ASN A 500 8.33 -4.67 -6.90
C ASN A 500 8.60 -3.46 -5.99
N HIS A 501 7.98 -3.42 -4.81
CA HIS A 501 8.26 -2.39 -3.80
C HIS A 501 9.68 -2.55 -3.23
N GLY A 502 9.97 -3.77 -2.76
CA GLY A 502 11.06 -4.05 -1.83
C GLY A 502 12.47 -3.87 -2.40
N GLN A 503 12.72 -4.32 -3.62
CA GLN A 503 14.10 -4.57 -4.09
C GLN A 503 14.92 -3.32 -4.39
N PHE A 504 14.32 -2.13 -4.40
CA PHE A 504 15.05 -0.85 -4.38
C PHE A 504 15.89 -0.69 -3.09
N ASN A 505 15.48 -1.34 -2.00
CA ASN A 505 16.21 -1.42 -0.76
C ASN A 505 16.88 -2.80 -0.65
N THR A 506 18.19 -2.84 -0.36
CA THR A 506 18.92 -4.12 -0.28
C THR A 506 18.49 -5.02 0.89
N SER A 507 17.82 -4.48 1.91
CA SER A 507 17.37 -5.22 3.09
C SER A 507 15.97 -5.84 2.95
N TRP A 508 15.11 -5.31 2.08
CA TRP A 508 13.69 -5.72 2.01
C TRP A 508 13.44 -6.92 1.08
N GLY A 509 14.15 -6.98 -0.06
CA GLY A 509 14.10 -8.13 -0.97
C GLY A 509 12.80 -8.27 -1.79
N GLU A 510 12.49 -9.50 -2.21
CA GLU A 510 11.38 -9.79 -3.12
C GLU A 510 10.01 -9.88 -2.46
N ASN A 511 9.98 -10.00 -1.13
CA ASN A 511 8.75 -10.14 -0.36
C ASN A 511 8.34 -8.78 0.19
N ASP A 512 7.44 -8.10 -0.51
CA ASP A 512 6.99 -6.75 -0.18
C ASP A 512 5.58 -6.72 0.44
N THR A 513 5.18 -7.80 1.10
CA THR A 513 3.96 -7.83 1.91
C THR A 513 4.24 -8.51 3.24
N SER A 514 3.28 -8.46 4.18
CA SER A 514 3.40 -9.17 5.46
C SER A 514 3.69 -10.67 5.28
N ASP A 515 4.51 -11.26 6.16
CA ASP A 515 5.03 -12.64 6.07
C ASP A 515 4.01 -13.73 5.68
N ALA A 516 2.77 -13.67 6.19
CA ALA A 516 1.75 -14.66 5.88
C ALA A 516 1.19 -14.51 4.45
N SER A 517 1.17 -13.30 3.92
CA SER A 517 0.65 -12.94 2.59
C SER A 517 1.66 -13.25 1.49
N THR A 518 2.95 -13.34 1.83
CA THR A 518 4.05 -13.60 0.90
C THR A 518 3.83 -14.84 0.03
N TYR A 519 3.28 -15.92 0.60
CA TYR A 519 3.01 -17.16 -0.16
C TYR A 519 1.91 -17.03 -1.22
N PHE A 520 1.18 -15.92 -1.21
CA PHE A 520 0.13 -15.61 -2.19
C PHE A 520 0.61 -14.63 -3.27
N LEU A 521 1.85 -14.13 -3.19
CA LEU A 521 2.44 -13.29 -4.22
C LEU A 521 2.93 -14.12 -5.41
N ASN A 522 2.71 -13.59 -6.61
CA ASN A 522 3.26 -14.16 -7.83
C ASN A 522 4.60 -13.50 -8.17
N ASN A 523 5.68 -13.95 -7.53
CA ASN A 523 7.00 -13.32 -7.66
C ASN A 523 7.80 -13.79 -8.87
N LYS A 524 7.21 -14.59 -9.77
CA LYS A 524 7.92 -15.20 -10.91
C LYS A 524 8.30 -14.19 -11.99
N GLN A 525 7.54 -13.11 -12.13
CA GLN A 525 7.79 -12.07 -13.14
C GLN A 525 8.62 -10.90 -12.62
N LEU A 526 9.19 -11.02 -11.42
CA LEU A 526 10.01 -9.96 -10.86
C LEU A 526 11.34 -9.86 -11.61
N LEU A 527 11.77 -8.62 -11.84
CA LEU A 527 13.17 -8.32 -12.10
C LEU A 527 14.01 -8.84 -10.92
N SER A 528 15.25 -9.23 -11.18
CA SER A 528 16.17 -9.48 -10.08
C SER A 528 16.40 -8.20 -9.29
N GLY A 529 16.69 -8.31 -8.00
CA GLY A 529 16.97 -7.13 -7.19
C GLY A 529 18.18 -6.34 -7.67
N GLU A 530 19.14 -6.98 -8.34
CA GLU A 530 20.27 -6.29 -8.97
C GLU A 530 19.84 -5.41 -10.14
N GLU A 531 19.02 -5.95 -11.05
CA GLU A 531 18.45 -5.19 -12.17
C GLU A 531 17.60 -4.02 -11.68
N GLN A 532 16.73 -4.25 -10.69
CA GLN A 532 15.89 -3.18 -10.13
C GLN A 532 16.72 -2.07 -9.46
N ARG A 533 17.81 -2.41 -8.77
CA ARG A 533 18.73 -1.41 -8.21
C ARG A 533 19.57 -0.73 -9.29
N GLU A 534 19.88 -1.39 -10.39
CA GLU A 534 20.56 -0.76 -11.53
C GLU A 534 19.68 0.33 -12.16
N ILE A 535 18.38 0.07 -12.30
CA ILE A 535 17.40 1.08 -12.72
C ILE A 535 17.43 2.29 -11.77
N ALA A 536 17.44 2.05 -10.45
CA ALA A 536 17.56 3.12 -9.47
C ALA A 536 18.89 3.89 -9.60
N ARG A 537 20.04 3.22 -9.77
CA ARG A 537 21.33 3.88 -9.99
C ARG A 537 21.28 4.79 -11.22
N VAL A 538 20.74 4.29 -12.34
CA VAL A 538 20.67 5.03 -13.60
C VAL A 538 19.78 6.27 -13.47
N TYR A 539 18.52 6.10 -13.06
CA TYR A 539 17.57 7.21 -13.02
C TYR A 539 17.90 8.22 -11.91
N ILE A 540 18.24 7.76 -10.70
CA ILE A 540 18.48 8.66 -9.57
C ILE A 540 19.76 9.46 -9.77
N SER A 541 20.87 8.81 -10.19
CA SER A 541 22.12 9.55 -10.43
C SER A 541 21.98 10.52 -11.59
N ALA A 542 21.37 10.10 -12.70
CA ALA A 542 21.10 11.00 -13.83
C ALA A 542 20.28 12.22 -13.39
N PHE A 543 19.25 12.00 -12.57
CA PHE A 543 18.31 13.04 -12.18
C PHE A 543 18.98 14.06 -11.27
N LEU A 544 19.70 13.59 -10.26
CA LEU A 544 20.42 14.48 -9.34
C LEU A 544 21.57 15.21 -10.03
N GLU A 545 22.28 14.58 -10.96
CA GLU A 545 23.33 15.27 -11.71
C GLU A 545 22.76 16.32 -12.68
N THR A 546 21.62 16.05 -13.31
CA THR A 546 20.95 17.04 -14.17
C THR A 546 20.42 18.21 -13.35
N THR A 547 19.82 17.97 -12.19
CA THR A 547 19.12 19.01 -11.40
C THR A 547 20.02 19.76 -10.40
N LEU A 548 21.04 19.11 -9.84
CA LEU A 548 21.94 19.71 -8.84
C LEU A 548 23.28 20.19 -9.45
N THR A 549 23.75 19.55 -10.53
CA THR A 549 25.07 19.84 -11.14
C THR A 549 24.97 20.26 -12.61
N GLU A 550 23.76 20.50 -13.11
CA GLU A 550 23.47 20.99 -14.47
C GLU A 550 24.01 20.09 -15.61
N LYS A 551 24.19 18.79 -15.38
CA LYS A 551 24.55 17.83 -16.43
C LYS A 551 23.34 17.49 -17.30
N ILE A 552 22.99 18.42 -18.20
CA ILE A 552 21.81 18.33 -19.07
C ILE A 552 21.85 17.19 -20.09
N SER A 553 23.01 16.57 -20.33
CA SER A 553 23.16 15.45 -21.28
C SER A 553 22.31 14.24 -20.92
N TYR A 554 21.95 14.05 -19.64
CA TYR A 554 21.09 12.96 -19.19
C TYR A 554 19.60 13.27 -19.30
N LYS A 555 19.20 14.52 -19.55
CA LYS A 555 17.79 14.95 -19.64
C LYS A 555 16.95 14.08 -20.60
N PRO A 556 17.44 13.64 -21.79
CA PRO A 556 16.68 12.78 -22.70
C PRO A 556 16.19 11.46 -22.10
N LEU A 557 16.87 10.93 -21.07
CA LEU A 557 16.49 9.69 -20.39
C LEU A 557 15.09 9.76 -19.79
N PHE A 558 14.72 10.93 -19.26
CA PHE A 558 13.44 11.14 -18.57
C PHE A 558 12.27 11.33 -19.54
N LEU A 559 12.56 11.73 -20.78
CA LEU A 559 11.58 11.83 -21.85
C LEU A 559 11.34 10.46 -22.49
N ASP A 560 12.42 9.71 -22.75
CA ASP A 560 12.36 8.41 -23.41
C ASP A 560 13.48 7.50 -22.91
N ALA A 561 13.09 6.48 -22.13
CA ALA A 561 13.98 5.47 -21.57
C ALA A 561 14.89 4.79 -22.63
N ARG A 562 14.46 4.73 -23.91
CA ARG A 562 15.22 4.09 -24.99
C ARG A 562 16.53 4.81 -25.30
N THR A 563 16.60 6.12 -25.02
CA THR A 563 17.81 6.93 -25.18
C THR A 563 18.96 6.43 -24.30
N GLY A 564 18.64 5.83 -23.15
CA GLY A 564 19.59 5.19 -22.22
C GLY A 564 19.46 3.67 -22.14
N ALA A 565 18.87 2.99 -23.14
CA ALA A 565 18.59 1.55 -23.05
C ALA A 565 19.84 0.68 -22.84
N ASP A 566 21.03 1.19 -23.20
CA ASP A 566 22.29 0.46 -23.06
C ASP A 566 22.75 0.41 -21.58
N TRP A 567 22.11 1.18 -20.70
CA TRP A 567 22.35 1.22 -19.26
C TRP A 567 21.25 0.52 -18.45
N LEU A 568 20.12 0.20 -19.09
CA LEU A 568 18.92 -0.29 -18.42
C LEU A 568 18.70 -1.79 -18.69
N PRO A 569 18.24 -2.56 -17.70
CA PRO A 569 17.76 -3.92 -17.92
C PRO A 569 16.62 -3.97 -18.95
N GLU A 570 16.52 -5.08 -19.67
CA GLU A 570 15.47 -5.31 -20.67
C GLU A 570 14.10 -5.52 -19.99
N THR A 571 13.25 -4.49 -20.04
CA THR A 571 11.86 -4.55 -19.60
C THR A 571 11.05 -3.42 -20.25
N ILE A 572 9.79 -3.23 -19.82
CA ILE A 572 8.93 -2.14 -20.27
C ILE A 572 9.07 -0.98 -19.28
N TYR A 573 9.35 0.20 -19.81
CA TYR A 573 9.36 1.47 -19.09
C TYR A 573 8.28 2.36 -19.68
N LEU A 574 7.40 2.88 -18.84
CA LEU A 574 6.47 3.94 -19.21
C LEU A 574 6.92 5.22 -18.51
N SER A 575 7.06 6.30 -19.27
CA SER A 575 7.56 7.57 -18.75
C SER A 575 6.57 8.68 -19.03
N GLN A 576 6.33 9.53 -18.04
CA GLN A 576 5.71 10.85 -18.19
C GLN A 576 6.76 11.90 -17.87
N TYR A 577 6.69 13.04 -18.56
CA TYR A 577 7.69 14.09 -18.47
C TYR A 577 7.09 15.46 -18.75
N GLU A 578 7.42 16.41 -17.90
CA GLU A 578 7.13 17.84 -18.05
C GLU A 578 8.31 18.67 -17.55
N ASP A 579 8.60 19.80 -18.20
CA ASP A 579 9.54 20.81 -17.68
C ASP A 579 8.94 22.20 -17.67
N SER A 580 9.70 23.19 -17.18
CA SER A 580 9.24 24.59 -17.11
C SER A 580 8.80 25.18 -18.45
N SER A 581 9.11 24.54 -19.59
CA SER A 581 8.65 24.96 -20.92
C SER A 581 7.38 24.22 -21.40
N PHE A 582 6.85 23.31 -20.59
CA PHE A 582 5.67 22.52 -20.95
C PHE A 582 4.46 23.41 -21.21
N ALA A 583 3.86 23.21 -22.38
CA ALA A 583 2.72 23.95 -22.87
C ALA A 583 1.53 22.98 -23.03
N PRO A 584 0.62 22.89 -22.05
CA PRO A 584 -0.50 21.95 -22.13
C PRO A 584 -1.43 22.31 -23.29
N LEU A 585 -1.88 21.31 -24.03
CA LEU A 585 -2.90 21.46 -25.08
C LEU A 585 -4.29 21.03 -24.60
N ALA A 586 -4.38 19.91 -23.89
CA ALA A 586 -5.61 19.35 -23.33
C ALA A 586 -5.27 18.42 -22.13
N THR A 587 -5.33 18.98 -20.93
CA THR A 587 -5.20 18.28 -19.64
C THR A 587 -6.52 17.69 -19.18
N TYR A 588 -7.65 18.26 -19.62
CA TYR A 588 -9.01 17.89 -19.20
C TYR A 588 -9.34 18.21 -17.73
N ASP A 589 -8.42 18.90 -17.05
CA ASP A 589 -8.54 19.35 -15.66
C ASP A 589 -9.12 20.77 -15.55
N GLU A 590 -9.11 21.52 -16.64
CA GLU A 590 -9.53 22.91 -16.71
C GLU A 590 -11.05 23.12 -16.60
N ASP A 591 -11.86 22.22 -17.17
CA ASP A 591 -13.31 22.30 -17.21
C ASP A 591 -13.99 20.93 -17.46
N PHE A 592 -15.25 20.95 -17.93
CA PHE A 592 -16.03 19.77 -18.31
C PHE A 592 -16.57 19.87 -19.76
N ASN A 593 -16.07 20.83 -20.53
CA ASN A 593 -16.53 21.14 -21.86
C ASN A 593 -15.70 20.37 -22.88
N VAL A 594 -16.25 19.23 -23.29
CA VAL A 594 -15.62 18.21 -24.13
C VAL A 594 -15.23 18.64 -25.57
N ILE A 595 -15.31 19.93 -25.90
CA ILE A 595 -14.87 20.48 -27.20
C ILE A 595 -13.78 21.55 -27.06
N THR A 596 -13.40 21.91 -25.82
CA THR A 596 -12.30 22.83 -25.52
C THR A 596 -11.06 22.04 -25.09
N GLY A 597 -9.90 22.69 -25.13
CA GLY A 597 -8.69 22.20 -24.46
C GLY A 597 -8.15 23.26 -23.51
N THR A 598 -7.00 22.97 -22.89
CA THR A 598 -6.42 23.79 -21.81
C THR A 598 -6.02 25.19 -22.25
N LYS A 599 -5.58 25.32 -23.51
CA LYS A 599 -5.40 26.64 -24.13
C LYS A 599 -6.69 27.04 -24.82
N ASP A 600 -7.10 28.30 -24.66
CA ASP A 600 -8.25 28.90 -25.36
C ASP A 600 -8.20 28.73 -26.89
N SER A 601 -7.00 28.54 -27.45
CA SER A 601 -6.78 28.31 -28.88
C SER A 601 -6.87 26.83 -29.32
N THR A 602 -7.10 25.90 -28.39
CA THR A 602 -7.22 24.47 -28.65
C THR A 602 -8.70 24.07 -28.66
N THR A 603 -9.11 23.37 -29.70
CA THR A 603 -10.46 22.81 -29.83
C THR A 603 -10.38 21.32 -30.11
N ILE A 604 -11.32 20.57 -29.57
CA ILE A 604 -11.41 19.12 -29.71
C ILE A 604 -12.65 18.77 -30.53
N LYS A 605 -12.48 17.87 -31.49
CA LYS A 605 -13.57 17.35 -32.33
C LYS A 605 -13.52 15.83 -32.35
N SER A 606 -14.68 15.22 -32.43
CA SER A 606 -14.80 13.76 -32.59
C SER A 606 -15.87 13.42 -33.61
N ALA A 607 -15.68 12.35 -34.38
CA ALA A 607 -16.70 11.77 -35.24
C ALA A 607 -16.73 10.25 -35.05
N ASN A 608 -17.92 9.64 -35.24
CA ASN A 608 -18.14 8.19 -35.15
C ASN A 608 -17.68 7.54 -33.82
N VAL A 609 -17.68 8.30 -32.72
CA VAL A 609 -17.40 7.79 -31.37
C VAL A 609 -18.71 7.48 -30.65
N THR A 610 -18.72 6.42 -29.84
CA THR A 610 -19.87 6.00 -29.01
C THR A 610 -19.67 6.35 -27.54
N VAL A 611 -18.44 6.61 -27.13
CA VAL A 611 -18.06 7.12 -25.82
C VAL A 611 -17.18 8.35 -26.03
N TRP A 612 -17.60 9.49 -25.49
CA TRP A 612 -16.79 10.69 -25.40
C TRP A 612 -17.13 11.44 -24.12
N ARG A 613 -16.17 11.53 -23.20
CA ARG A 613 -16.30 12.28 -21.94
C ARG A 613 -14.95 12.56 -21.31
N GLU A 614 -14.90 13.57 -20.48
CA GLU A 614 -13.77 13.83 -19.59
C GLU A 614 -14.07 13.22 -18.22
N GLN A 615 -13.09 12.49 -17.67
CA GLN A 615 -13.26 11.82 -16.39
C GLN A 615 -11.93 11.74 -15.64
N GLU A 616 -12.03 11.73 -14.31
CA GLU A 616 -10.91 11.44 -13.41
C GLU A 616 -10.27 10.09 -13.75
N ILE A 617 -8.93 10.06 -13.80
CA ILE A 617 -8.18 8.83 -14.07
C ILE A 617 -8.16 7.97 -12.80
N SER A 618 -8.82 6.83 -12.86
CA SER A 618 -8.74 5.84 -11.79
C SER A 618 -7.43 5.04 -11.87
N LEU A 619 -6.73 4.94 -10.75
CA LEU A 619 -5.63 4.00 -10.56
C LEU A 619 -6.19 2.62 -10.16
N LYS A 620 -5.31 1.64 -9.90
CA LYS A 620 -5.76 0.34 -9.34
C LYS A 620 -6.58 0.55 -8.06
N TRP A 621 -6.20 1.55 -7.26
CA TRP A 621 -6.89 2.03 -6.08
C TRP A 621 -6.85 3.56 -5.99
N GLY A 622 -8.03 4.15 -5.86
CA GLY A 622 -8.21 5.59 -5.78
C GLY A 622 -8.02 6.31 -7.12
N GLU A 623 -8.13 7.63 -7.08
CA GLU A 623 -7.99 8.52 -8.24
C GLU A 623 -6.57 9.06 -8.37
N LYS A 624 -6.14 9.39 -9.59
CA LYS A 624 -4.83 9.97 -9.90
C LYS A 624 -4.71 11.45 -9.51
N GLY A 625 -5.82 12.19 -9.42
CA GLY A 625 -5.81 13.64 -9.21
C GLY A 625 -5.66 14.45 -10.50
N SER A 626 -5.81 13.79 -11.66
CA SER A 626 -5.88 14.40 -12.97
C SER A 626 -6.88 13.65 -13.84
N ARG A 627 -7.38 14.32 -14.87
CA ARG A 627 -8.42 13.81 -15.75
C ARG A 627 -7.86 13.37 -17.10
N ALA A 628 -8.68 12.64 -17.84
CA ALA A 628 -8.40 12.24 -19.21
C ALA A 628 -9.66 12.29 -20.06
N GLY A 629 -9.46 12.43 -21.37
CA GLY A 629 -10.48 12.16 -22.37
C GLY A 629 -10.69 10.66 -22.57
N TYR A 630 -11.88 10.16 -22.23
CA TYR A 630 -12.30 8.77 -22.46
C TYR A 630 -13.03 8.70 -23.80
N VAL A 631 -12.35 8.12 -24.79
CA VAL A 631 -12.84 7.98 -26.16
C VAL A 631 -13.01 6.50 -26.50
N GLY A 632 -14.17 6.14 -27.05
CA GLY A 632 -14.46 4.77 -27.48
C GLY A 632 -15.44 4.74 -28.64
N TRP A 633 -15.40 3.67 -29.43
CA TRP A 633 -16.28 3.45 -30.57
C TRP A 633 -16.76 2.00 -30.59
N HIS A 634 -17.95 1.79 -31.11
CA HIS A 634 -18.57 0.47 -31.25
C HIS A 634 -19.33 0.39 -32.57
N TYR A 635 -18.97 -0.57 -33.42
CA TYR A 635 -19.64 -0.83 -34.69
C TYR A 635 -20.63 -1.99 -34.51
N LYS A 636 -21.92 -1.75 -34.74
CA LYS A 636 -22.99 -2.74 -34.47
C LYS A 636 -22.94 -3.94 -35.42
N ASP A 637 -22.62 -3.70 -36.69
CA ASP A 637 -22.76 -4.67 -37.78
C ASP A 637 -21.41 -4.98 -38.46
N ILE A 638 -20.29 -4.74 -37.77
CA ILE A 638 -18.93 -5.03 -38.26
C ILE A 638 -18.28 -5.99 -37.26
N GLU A 639 -17.91 -7.19 -37.71
CA GLU A 639 -17.23 -8.17 -36.87
C GLU A 639 -15.75 -7.84 -36.68
N GLU A 640 -15.14 -8.37 -35.63
CA GLU A 640 -13.72 -8.17 -35.35
C GLU A 640 -12.86 -8.73 -36.51
N GLY A 641 -12.11 -7.84 -37.18
CA GLY A 641 -11.27 -8.19 -38.33
C GLY A 641 -11.82 -7.79 -39.70
N ASP A 642 -13.08 -7.35 -39.77
CA ASP A 642 -13.66 -6.81 -41.01
C ASP A 642 -13.12 -5.40 -41.32
N PRO A 643 -12.98 -5.04 -42.62
CA PRO A 643 -12.56 -3.71 -43.01
C PRO A 643 -13.63 -2.67 -42.64
N ILE A 644 -13.22 -1.63 -41.90
CA ILE A 644 -14.08 -0.52 -41.52
C ILE A 644 -14.15 0.49 -42.68
N PRO A 645 -15.35 0.85 -43.19
CA PRO A 645 -15.49 1.91 -44.17
C PRO A 645 -14.95 3.24 -43.65
N ASP A 646 -14.23 4.01 -44.48
CA ASP A 646 -13.66 5.32 -44.09
C ASP A 646 -14.69 6.27 -43.46
N SER A 647 -15.95 6.23 -43.91
CA SER A 647 -17.04 7.04 -43.37
C SER A 647 -17.44 6.69 -41.93
N LEU A 648 -17.09 5.48 -41.46
CA LEU A 648 -17.39 4.98 -40.13
C LEU A 648 -16.17 5.02 -39.21
N VAL A 649 -14.98 5.33 -39.71
CA VAL A 649 -13.78 5.41 -38.87
C VAL A 649 -13.99 6.45 -37.77
N ALA A 650 -13.86 6.02 -36.52
CA ALA A 650 -13.85 6.89 -35.37
C ALA A 650 -12.65 7.84 -35.43
N THR A 651 -12.91 9.14 -35.27
CA THR A 651 -11.87 10.16 -35.23
C THR A 651 -11.97 10.96 -33.94
N TYR A 652 -10.80 11.34 -33.43
CA TYR A 652 -10.65 12.23 -32.29
C TYR A 652 -9.49 13.17 -32.60
N GLU A 653 -9.79 14.45 -32.78
CA GLU A 653 -8.90 15.45 -33.37
C GLU A 653 -8.72 16.63 -32.42
N TYR A 654 -7.46 17.03 -32.22
CA TYR A 654 -7.10 18.29 -31.58
C TYR A 654 -6.73 19.29 -32.68
N THR A 655 -7.46 20.42 -32.74
CA THR A 655 -7.08 21.55 -33.58
C THR A 655 -6.53 22.66 -32.69
N PHE A 656 -5.29 23.07 -32.92
CA PHE A 656 -4.64 24.16 -32.18
C PHE A 656 -3.78 25.02 -33.11
N LYS A 657 -3.53 26.27 -32.71
CA LYS A 657 -2.58 27.14 -33.41
C LYS A 657 -1.17 26.78 -32.97
N PRO A 658 -0.28 26.29 -33.86
CA PRO A 658 1.08 25.96 -33.47
C PRO A 658 1.82 27.25 -33.06
N GLU A 659 2.46 27.20 -31.90
CA GLU A 659 3.54 28.14 -31.57
C GLU A 659 4.74 27.91 -32.50
N PRO A 660 5.70 28.84 -32.63
CA PRO A 660 6.89 28.62 -33.43
C PRO A 660 7.63 27.36 -32.95
N LEU A 661 7.42 26.24 -33.64
CA LEU A 661 8.08 24.98 -33.37
C LEU A 661 9.55 25.12 -33.79
N ASP A 662 10.47 24.97 -32.86
CA ASP A 662 11.87 24.72 -33.18
C ASP A 662 12.20 23.23 -33.09
N SER A 663 13.44 22.87 -33.46
CA SER A 663 13.90 21.48 -33.46
C SER A 663 14.01 20.84 -32.07
N THR A 664 13.77 21.59 -30.99
CA THR A 664 13.85 21.12 -29.60
C THR A 664 12.49 20.79 -29.00
N MET A 665 11.40 21.17 -29.66
CA MET A 665 10.03 20.88 -29.21
C MET A 665 9.59 19.47 -29.60
N ALA A 666 8.92 18.79 -28.67
CA ALA A 666 8.27 17.50 -28.91
C ALA A 666 6.78 17.57 -28.52
N LEU A 667 5.93 16.98 -29.35
CA LEU A 667 4.52 16.78 -29.00
C LEU A 667 4.40 15.44 -28.27
N THR A 668 3.94 15.49 -27.02
CA THR A 668 3.79 14.31 -26.16
C THR A 668 2.31 13.95 -26.00
N PHE A 669 2.02 12.66 -25.97
CA PHE A 669 0.68 12.13 -25.69
C PHE A 669 0.79 10.99 -24.69
N THR A 670 -0.12 10.96 -23.72
CA THR A 670 -0.30 9.80 -22.83
C THR A 670 -1.58 9.10 -23.25
N LEU A 671 -1.49 7.80 -23.53
CA LEU A 671 -2.61 6.96 -23.95
C LEU A 671 -2.58 5.66 -23.15
N SER A 672 -3.77 5.16 -22.80
CA SER A 672 -3.93 3.85 -22.18
C SER A 672 -5.22 3.21 -22.69
N GLU A 673 -5.22 1.88 -22.72
CA GLU A 673 -6.41 1.10 -23.07
C GLU A 673 -7.39 1.10 -21.88
N SER A 674 -8.63 1.53 -22.11
CA SER A 674 -9.70 1.40 -21.13
C SER A 674 -10.36 0.02 -21.26
N THR A 675 -10.64 -0.63 -20.13
CA THR A 675 -11.43 -1.86 -20.09
C THR A 675 -12.94 -1.62 -20.07
N GLU A 676 -13.36 -0.37 -20.24
CA GLU A 676 -14.77 0.00 -20.28
C GLU A 676 -15.45 -0.49 -21.56
N ASN A 677 -16.74 -0.79 -21.45
CA ASN A 677 -17.53 -1.16 -22.61
C ASN A 677 -17.76 0.08 -23.50
N THR A 678 -17.39 -0.01 -24.77
CA THR A 678 -17.61 1.05 -25.75
C THR A 678 -19.06 1.10 -26.27
N ASN A 679 -19.91 0.15 -25.90
CA ASN A 679 -21.34 0.14 -26.22
C ASN A 679 -22.16 0.85 -25.12
N PRO A 680 -22.66 2.08 -25.38
CA PRO A 680 -23.42 2.86 -24.40
C PRO A 680 -24.75 2.20 -24.00
N LYS A 681 -25.30 1.27 -24.81
CA LYS A 681 -26.57 0.57 -24.53
C LYS A 681 -26.42 -0.65 -23.61
N SER A 682 -25.20 -1.03 -23.24
CA SER A 682 -24.95 -2.22 -22.41
C SER A 682 -25.15 -2.00 -20.91
N SER A 683 -25.16 -0.73 -20.45
CA SER A 683 -25.28 -0.36 -19.02
C SER A 683 -25.67 1.12 -18.82
N GLY A 684 -26.02 1.50 -17.58
CA GLY A 684 -26.33 2.90 -17.22
C GLY A 684 -27.71 3.39 -17.66
N LYS A 685 -27.89 4.72 -17.77
CA LYS A 685 -29.18 5.39 -18.10
C LYS A 685 -29.79 4.99 -19.45
N TRP A 686 -29.02 4.30 -20.30
CA TRP A 686 -29.43 3.88 -21.64
C TRP A 686 -29.97 2.44 -21.70
N LYS A 687 -29.86 1.68 -20.60
CA LYS A 687 -30.33 0.29 -20.55
C LYS A 687 -31.86 0.17 -20.40
N ASP A 688 -32.51 1.20 -19.88
CA ASP A 688 -33.96 1.20 -19.63
C ASP A 688 -34.82 1.64 -20.84
N ASN A 689 -34.19 1.90 -22.00
CA ASN A 689 -34.89 2.28 -23.23
C ASN A 689 -34.86 1.17 -24.29
N GLU A 690 -35.10 -0.09 -23.91
CA GLU A 690 -35.35 -1.18 -24.87
C GLU A 690 -36.78 -1.20 -25.43
N ASP A 691 -37.64 -0.23 -25.07
CA ASP A 691 -39.02 -0.11 -25.58
C ASP A 691 -39.24 1.03 -26.60
N GLU A 692 -38.19 1.69 -27.11
CA GLU A 692 -38.31 2.62 -28.25
C GLU A 692 -37.34 2.26 -29.38
N ASP A 693 -37.50 1.05 -29.92
CA ASP A 693 -37.32 0.83 -31.36
C ASP A 693 -38.46 1.56 -32.07
N ASP A 694 -38.23 2.82 -32.49
CA ASP A 694 -38.89 3.47 -33.64
C ASP A 694 -38.61 4.99 -33.63
N LEU A 695 -37.39 5.43 -33.92
CA LEU A 695 -37.17 6.73 -34.58
C LEU A 695 -35.90 6.68 -35.42
N GLU A 696 -36.08 6.37 -36.71
CA GLU A 696 -35.15 6.70 -37.79
C GLU A 696 -34.93 8.23 -37.83
N SER A 697 -33.69 8.69 -37.63
CA SER A 697 -33.03 9.76 -38.42
C SER A 697 -31.57 9.93 -38.00
#